data_AF-A0A4X1VBA9-F1
#
_entry.id   AF-A0A4X1VBA9-F1
#
_cell.length_a   1.000
_cell.length_b   1.000
_cell.length_c   1.000
_cell.angle_alpha   90.00
_cell.angle_beta   90.00
_cell.angle_gamma   90.00
#
_symmetry.space_group_name_H-M   'P 1'
#
loop_
_entity.id
_entity.type
_entity.pdbx_description
1 polymer ?
#
loop_
_entity_poly.entity_id
_entity_poly.type
_entity_poly.pdbx_seq_one_letter_code
_entity_poly.pdbx_strand_id
1 'polypeptide(L)'
;MVDERKDGAYGTPQKYDPTFKGPIYHRNKSYLFYFNIVKCASPLVLLEFQCPTPQICVEKCPNRYLTYLKAHGTQEFEYYKQFCVPGFKQNKAVTEVLRDGDCPAVLIPSKPLVQRCFPAIHAHKGVLMVGNETSYEDGHGFRKNITDLVEGAKKANGILEARHLAMRIFEDYTVSWYWIIIGLVIAMVLSLLFIILLRFLAGIMVWVMIVMVILVLGYGIFHCYMEYSRLRGEAGSDISLVDLGFQTDLRVYLHLRQTWMAFMIILSILEVIIILLLIFLRKRILIAIALIKEASRAVGYVMCSMLYPLVTFLLLCLCIAYWASTAIFLSTSNEAVYKIFSDTDCQAVGKTCNPENFSSSSEFHLCPGAHCQFAFYGGESTYHRALLGLQIFNAFMFFWLANFVLALGQVTLAGAFASYYWALKKPDDLPAFPLFSAFGRALRYHTGSLAFGSLLLAIVQIIRVMLEYLDQRLKAAENKFAKFLMTCLKCCFWCLEKFIKFLNRNAYIMIAIYGTNFCTSARNAFFLLMRNIIRVAVLDKVTDFLFLLGKLLIVGSVGILAFFFFTHRIRIVQDTAPPLNYYWVPILTVIVGSYLIAHGFFSVYGMCVDTLFLCFCEDLERNDGSQERPYFMSPELRDILLKGSAEEGKRAEVEE
;
A
#
# COMPACT_ATOMS: atom_id res chain seq x y z
N MET A 1 62.93 13.01 -27.79
CA MET A 1 62.02 12.10 -28.50
C MET A 1 60.64 12.32 -27.90
N VAL A 2 59.93 13.38 -28.28
CA VAL A 2 58.98 13.45 -29.43
C VAL A 2 58.14 12.18 -29.49
N ASP A 3 56.93 12.25 -28.91
CA ASP A 3 55.89 11.22 -29.02
C ASP A 3 54.85 11.74 -30.03
N GLU A 4 54.83 11.14 -31.22
CA GLU A 4 53.91 11.45 -32.31
C GLU A 4 52.51 10.92 -31.98
N ARG A 5 51.64 11.80 -31.50
CA ARG A 5 50.20 11.51 -31.44
C ARG A 5 49.60 11.77 -32.83
N LYS A 6 49.31 10.69 -33.58
CA LYS A 6 48.53 10.76 -34.82
C LYS A 6 47.06 11.03 -34.51
N ASP A 7 46.62 12.25 -34.78
CA ASP A 7 45.22 12.60 -34.92
C ASP A 7 44.64 12.08 -36.25
N GLY A 8 43.37 11.67 -36.22
CA GLY A 8 42.46 11.88 -37.35
C GLY A 8 41.81 10.63 -37.98
N ALA A 9 40.66 10.21 -37.44
CA ALA A 9 39.61 9.54 -38.24
C ALA A 9 38.20 9.64 -37.61
N TYR A 10 37.83 10.76 -36.98
CA TYR A 10 36.42 10.99 -36.62
C TYR A 10 36.05 12.46 -36.83
N GLY A 11 35.04 12.69 -37.67
CA GLY A 11 34.58 14.01 -38.12
C GLY A 11 34.00 14.89 -37.02
N THR A 12 33.93 16.19 -37.33
CA THR A 12 33.44 17.27 -36.46
C THR A 12 31.99 17.06 -35.99
N PRO A 13 31.65 17.44 -34.73
CA PRO A 13 30.33 17.21 -34.16
C PRO A 13 29.29 18.20 -34.73
N GLN A 14 28.28 17.70 -35.46
CA GLN A 14 27.10 18.48 -35.80
C GLN A 14 25.95 18.21 -34.81
N LYS A 15 25.47 19.33 -34.22
CA LYS A 15 24.25 19.55 -33.42
C LYS A 15 24.01 18.65 -32.20
N TYR A 16 24.12 19.29 -31.04
CA TYR A 16 23.69 18.84 -29.71
C TYR A 16 22.16 18.63 -29.71
N ASP A 17 21.70 17.41 -29.46
CA ASP A 17 20.30 17.10 -29.15
C ASP A 17 20.22 16.91 -27.63
N PRO A 18 19.55 17.82 -26.89
CA PRO A 18 19.51 17.77 -25.42
C PRO A 18 18.78 16.54 -24.86
N THR A 19 18.16 15.71 -25.69
CA THR A 19 17.46 14.48 -25.25
C THR A 19 18.32 13.21 -25.26
N PHE A 20 19.51 13.22 -25.88
CA PHE A 20 20.35 12.02 -26.00
C PHE A 20 21.42 11.93 -24.90
N LYS A 21 21.18 11.11 -23.88
CA LYS A 21 22.15 10.78 -22.82
C LYS A 21 22.85 9.45 -23.15
N GLY A 22 23.85 9.45 -24.04
CA GLY A 22 24.64 8.25 -24.39
C GLY A 22 25.88 8.56 -25.25
N PRO A 23 26.81 7.58 -25.44
CA PRO A 23 27.99 7.79 -26.28
C PRO A 23 27.64 8.04 -27.75
N ILE A 24 28.35 8.96 -28.41
CA ILE A 24 28.04 9.46 -29.78
C ILE A 24 27.98 8.33 -30.83
N TYR A 25 28.75 7.25 -30.65
CA TYR A 25 28.76 6.09 -31.56
C TYR A 25 27.51 5.19 -31.49
N HIS A 26 26.61 5.41 -30.52
CA HIS A 26 25.32 4.71 -30.42
C HIS A 26 24.14 5.50 -30.99
N ARG A 27 24.38 6.67 -31.61
CA ARG A 27 23.34 7.59 -32.08
C ARG A 27 22.34 6.98 -33.08
N ASN A 28 22.76 5.98 -33.87
CA ASN A 28 21.90 5.26 -34.82
C ASN A 28 21.39 3.90 -34.30
N LYS A 29 21.80 3.47 -33.10
CA LYS A 29 21.46 2.15 -32.53
C LYS A 29 20.37 2.28 -31.48
N SER A 30 19.11 2.34 -31.92
CA SER A 30 17.95 2.63 -31.08
C SER A 30 17.38 1.43 -30.32
N TYR A 31 17.86 0.20 -30.55
CA TYR A 31 17.30 -1.00 -29.93
C TYR A 31 18.33 -1.71 -29.04
N LEU A 32 17.93 -2.08 -27.82
CA LEU A 32 18.74 -2.90 -26.92
C LEU A 32 18.48 -4.38 -27.18
N PHE A 33 19.55 -5.14 -27.45
CA PHE A 33 19.52 -6.57 -27.71
C PHE A 33 20.19 -7.34 -26.56
N TYR A 34 19.53 -8.43 -26.14
CA TYR A 34 19.99 -9.34 -25.08
C TYR A 34 20.53 -10.61 -25.71
N PHE A 35 21.73 -11.04 -25.31
CA PHE A 35 22.32 -12.28 -25.84
C PHE A 35 21.49 -13.51 -25.45
N ASN A 36 20.92 -13.50 -24.24
CA ASN A 36 19.95 -14.50 -23.83
C ASN A 36 18.86 -13.87 -22.94
N ILE A 37 17.68 -13.63 -23.53
CA ILE A 37 16.55 -13.01 -22.83
C ILE A 37 15.93 -13.91 -21.76
N VAL A 38 16.11 -15.23 -21.82
CA VAL A 38 15.57 -16.18 -20.83
C VAL A 38 16.29 -16.04 -19.50
N LYS A 39 17.58 -15.68 -19.50
CA LYS A 39 18.34 -15.39 -18.27
C LYS A 39 17.79 -14.18 -17.50
N CYS A 40 17.04 -13.29 -18.15
CA CYS A 40 16.34 -12.17 -17.51
C CYS A 40 15.05 -12.58 -16.76
N ALA A 41 14.59 -13.84 -16.88
CA ALA A 41 13.38 -14.32 -16.22
C ALA A 41 13.61 -14.73 -14.76
N SER A 42 14.85 -14.70 -14.27
CA SER A 42 15.17 -15.14 -12.91
C SER A 42 14.69 -14.11 -11.86
N PRO A 43 14.18 -14.56 -10.70
CA PRO A 43 13.81 -13.67 -9.60
C PRO A 43 14.98 -12.83 -9.06
N LEU A 44 16.24 -13.28 -9.28
CA LEU A 44 17.45 -12.55 -8.90
C LEU A 44 17.57 -11.18 -9.58
N VAL A 45 16.96 -10.97 -10.75
CA VAL A 45 16.98 -9.68 -11.46
C VAL A 45 16.35 -8.55 -10.64
N LEU A 46 15.43 -8.88 -9.71
CA LEU A 46 14.83 -7.92 -8.78
C LEU A 46 15.78 -7.49 -7.65
N LEU A 47 16.78 -8.31 -7.32
CA LEU A 47 17.76 -8.04 -6.27
C LEU A 47 19.01 -7.32 -6.80
N GLU A 48 19.51 -7.72 -7.97
CA GLU A 48 20.74 -7.16 -8.56
C GLU A 48 20.50 -5.94 -9.46
N PHE A 49 19.24 -5.61 -9.75
CA PHE A 49 18.86 -4.56 -10.70
C PHE A 49 19.54 -4.68 -12.07
N GLN A 50 19.99 -5.87 -12.51
CA GLN A 50 20.61 -6.07 -13.82
C GLN A 50 20.32 -7.48 -14.35
N CYS A 51 20.12 -7.61 -15.67
CA CYS A 51 20.03 -8.95 -16.27
C CYS A 51 21.42 -9.57 -16.34
N PRO A 52 21.59 -10.85 -15.95
CA PRO A 52 22.87 -11.56 -16.02
C PRO A 52 23.14 -12.06 -17.45
N THR A 53 23.13 -11.15 -18.43
CA THR A 53 23.46 -11.43 -19.83
C THR A 53 24.09 -10.19 -20.47
N PRO A 54 25.09 -10.36 -21.37
CA PRO A 54 25.62 -9.26 -22.16
C PRO A 54 24.52 -8.55 -22.96
N GLN A 55 24.62 -7.22 -23.03
CA GLN A 55 23.64 -6.36 -23.69
C GLN A 55 24.37 -5.43 -24.66
N ILE A 56 23.84 -5.30 -25.86
CA ILE A 56 24.38 -4.42 -26.88
C ILE A 56 23.27 -3.58 -27.52
N CYS A 57 23.61 -2.38 -27.98
CA CYS A 57 22.71 -1.59 -28.81
C CYS A 57 22.87 -1.99 -30.27
N VAL A 58 21.75 -2.19 -30.98
CA VAL A 58 21.65 -2.56 -32.40
C VAL A 58 20.73 -1.60 -33.15
N GLU A 59 20.98 -1.44 -34.46
CA GLU A 59 20.14 -0.59 -35.34
C GLU A 59 18.82 -1.26 -35.72
N LYS A 60 18.84 -2.59 -35.89
CA LYS A 60 17.66 -3.40 -36.21
C LYS A 60 17.70 -4.69 -35.40
N CYS A 61 16.54 -5.15 -34.96
CA CYS A 61 16.41 -6.44 -34.32
C CYS A 61 16.68 -7.58 -35.32
N PRO A 62 17.23 -8.72 -34.86
CA PRO A 62 17.47 -9.87 -35.72
C PRO A 62 16.17 -10.33 -36.35
N ASN A 63 16.17 -10.56 -37.67
CA ASN A 63 14.96 -10.93 -38.43
C ASN A 63 14.90 -12.41 -38.85
N ARG A 64 15.97 -13.16 -38.57
CA ARG A 64 16.14 -14.56 -38.98
C ARG A 64 16.73 -15.37 -37.84
N TYR A 65 16.44 -16.67 -37.84
CA TYR A 65 17.01 -17.62 -36.91
C TYR A 65 18.38 -18.10 -37.39
N LEU A 66 19.41 -17.98 -36.55
CA LEU A 66 20.77 -18.38 -36.92
C LEU A 66 21.60 -18.74 -35.67
N THR A 67 22.28 -19.89 -35.67
CA THR A 67 23.20 -20.27 -34.59
C THR A 67 24.62 -19.86 -34.92
N TYR A 68 25.44 -19.55 -33.91
CA TYR A 68 26.84 -19.17 -34.12
C TYR A 68 27.61 -20.26 -34.89
N LEU A 69 27.35 -21.54 -34.56
CA LEU A 69 27.95 -22.70 -35.23
C LEU A 69 27.66 -22.76 -36.74
N LYS A 70 26.47 -22.35 -37.18
CA LYS A 70 26.08 -22.33 -38.60
C LYS A 70 26.58 -21.09 -39.34
N ALA A 71 26.64 -19.96 -38.64
CA ALA A 71 27.16 -18.71 -39.19
C ALA A 71 28.70 -18.73 -39.31
N HIS A 72 29.38 -19.49 -38.45
CA HIS A 72 30.83 -19.51 -38.39
C HIS A 72 31.44 -20.12 -39.67
N GLY A 73 32.16 -19.29 -40.44
CA GLY A 73 32.83 -19.72 -41.67
C GLY A 73 31.95 -19.71 -42.93
N THR A 74 30.72 -19.18 -42.83
CA THR A 74 29.82 -18.97 -43.98
C THR A 74 29.66 -17.48 -44.30
N GLN A 75 29.08 -17.17 -45.46
CA GLN A 75 28.79 -15.79 -45.87
C GLN A 75 27.78 -15.09 -44.92
N GLU A 76 27.08 -15.85 -44.09
CA GLU A 76 26.12 -15.36 -43.10
C GLU A 76 26.79 -14.75 -41.85
N PHE A 77 28.10 -14.95 -41.68
CA PHE A 77 28.86 -14.42 -40.55
C PHE A 77 28.86 -12.88 -40.49
N GLU A 78 28.88 -12.20 -41.65
CA GLU A 78 28.84 -10.73 -41.70
C GLU A 78 27.53 -10.15 -41.14
N TYR A 79 26.42 -10.87 -41.33
CA TYR A 79 25.15 -10.52 -40.69
C TYR A 79 25.19 -10.83 -39.19
N TYR A 80 25.74 -11.99 -38.79
CA TYR A 80 25.84 -12.41 -37.39
C TYR A 80 26.68 -11.45 -36.55
N LYS A 81 27.81 -10.99 -37.10
CA LYS A 81 28.78 -10.12 -36.43
C LYS A 81 28.20 -8.79 -35.96
N GLN A 82 27.09 -8.33 -36.56
CA GLN A 82 26.38 -7.12 -36.14
C GLN A 82 25.79 -7.23 -34.72
N PHE A 83 25.61 -8.46 -34.23
CA PHE A 83 25.05 -8.77 -32.92
C PHE A 83 26.10 -9.24 -31.89
N CYS A 84 27.40 -9.16 -32.21
CA CYS A 84 28.50 -9.41 -31.28
C CYS A 84 28.96 -8.13 -30.57
N VAL A 85 29.81 -8.24 -29.53
CA VAL A 85 30.35 -7.05 -28.85
C VAL A 85 31.20 -6.18 -29.80
N PRO A 86 31.24 -4.85 -29.58
CA PRO A 86 32.00 -3.93 -30.42
C PRO A 86 33.49 -4.30 -30.47
N GLY A 87 34.05 -4.47 -31.67
CA GLY A 87 35.48 -4.77 -31.85
C GLY A 87 35.84 -6.26 -31.92
N PHE A 88 34.85 -7.16 -31.87
CA PHE A 88 35.08 -8.61 -32.00
C PHE A 88 35.84 -8.98 -33.29
N LYS A 89 36.90 -9.78 -33.13
CA LYS A 89 37.71 -10.38 -34.21
C LYS A 89 37.68 -11.90 -34.08
N GLN A 90 37.60 -12.60 -35.21
CA GLN A 90 37.46 -14.06 -35.29
C GLN A 90 38.80 -14.78 -35.07
N ASN A 91 39.43 -14.54 -33.92
CA ASN A 91 40.75 -15.07 -33.58
C ASN A 91 40.69 -16.12 -32.45
N LYS A 92 39.52 -16.28 -31.81
CA LYS A 92 39.28 -17.21 -30.70
C LYS A 92 38.57 -18.48 -31.18
N ALA A 93 38.76 -19.59 -30.47
CA ALA A 93 38.03 -20.83 -30.74
C ALA A 93 36.52 -20.66 -30.47
N VAL A 94 35.67 -21.40 -31.19
CA VAL A 94 34.20 -21.30 -31.07
C VAL A 94 33.71 -21.46 -29.62
N THR A 95 34.29 -22.40 -28.88
CA THR A 95 33.97 -22.64 -27.47
C THR A 95 34.38 -21.49 -26.56
N GLU A 96 35.49 -20.81 -26.89
CA GLU A 96 36.00 -19.65 -26.14
C GLU A 96 35.15 -18.40 -26.37
N VAL A 97 34.69 -18.18 -27.61
CA VAL A 97 33.77 -17.08 -27.97
C VAL A 97 32.44 -17.19 -27.23
N LEU A 98 31.87 -18.39 -27.15
CA LEU A 98 30.61 -18.65 -26.44
C LEU A 98 30.78 -18.57 -24.92
N ARG A 99 31.93 -19.02 -24.38
CA ARG A 99 32.24 -18.95 -22.95
C ARG A 99 32.47 -17.52 -22.46
N ASP A 100 33.20 -16.73 -23.23
CA ASP A 100 33.54 -15.34 -22.87
C ASP A 100 32.36 -14.38 -23.13
N GLY A 101 31.30 -14.84 -23.81
CA GLY A 101 30.12 -14.04 -24.12
C GLY A 101 30.38 -12.95 -25.16
N ASP A 102 31.33 -13.19 -26.07
CA ASP A 102 31.72 -12.22 -27.11
C ASP A 102 30.66 -12.12 -28.23
N CYS A 103 29.92 -13.20 -28.46
CA CYS A 103 28.81 -13.27 -29.39
C CYS A 103 27.64 -14.04 -28.75
N PRO A 104 26.39 -13.76 -29.15
CA PRO A 104 25.26 -14.61 -28.76
C PRO A 104 25.49 -16.04 -29.26
N ALA A 105 24.83 -17.03 -28.64
CA ALA A 105 24.91 -18.42 -29.11
C ALA A 105 23.90 -18.69 -30.25
N VAL A 106 22.74 -18.04 -30.17
CA VAL A 106 21.65 -18.11 -31.14
C VAL A 106 21.04 -16.73 -31.35
N LEU A 107 20.80 -16.39 -32.61
CA LEU A 107 19.97 -15.26 -33.02
C LEU A 107 18.55 -15.76 -33.22
N ILE A 108 17.62 -15.17 -32.48
CA ILE A 108 16.19 -15.50 -32.54
C ILE A 108 15.48 -14.35 -33.27
N PRO A 109 14.65 -14.62 -34.29
CA PRO A 109 13.93 -13.56 -34.99
C PRO A 109 13.09 -12.78 -33.99
N SER A 110 13.21 -11.46 -34.01
CA SER A 110 12.74 -10.56 -32.96
C SER A 110 12.09 -9.32 -33.55
N LYS A 111 11.07 -8.78 -32.87
CA LYS A 111 10.44 -7.50 -33.18
C LYS A 111 10.85 -6.44 -32.15
N PRO A 112 10.96 -5.17 -32.58
CA PRO A 112 11.18 -4.07 -31.66
C PRO A 112 9.93 -3.83 -30.81
N LEU A 113 10.08 -3.90 -29.48
CA LEU A 113 9.06 -3.55 -28.50
C LEU A 113 9.73 -2.65 -27.44
N VAL A 114 9.23 -1.41 -27.30
CA VAL A 114 9.76 -0.41 -26.34
C VAL A 114 11.30 -0.26 -26.43
N GLN A 115 11.82 -0.02 -27.64
CA GLN A 115 13.27 0.13 -27.89
C GLN A 115 14.13 -1.08 -27.47
N ARG A 116 13.54 -2.28 -27.37
CA ARG A 116 14.23 -3.55 -27.10
C ARG A 116 13.84 -4.60 -28.12
N CYS A 117 14.72 -5.56 -28.36
CA CYS A 117 14.44 -6.67 -29.26
C CYS A 117 13.83 -7.85 -28.50
N PHE A 118 12.59 -8.20 -28.83
CA PHE A 118 11.88 -9.34 -28.25
C PHE A 118 11.59 -10.41 -29.32
N PRO A 119 11.68 -11.71 -29.00
CA PRO A 119 11.35 -12.78 -29.92
C PRO A 119 10.00 -12.58 -30.63
N ALA A 120 9.99 -12.72 -31.95
CA ALA A 120 8.82 -12.59 -32.80
C ALA A 120 7.99 -13.88 -32.72
N ILE A 121 7.11 -13.95 -31.72
CA ILE A 121 6.27 -15.11 -31.45
C ILE A 121 5.00 -15.06 -32.30
N HIS A 122 4.69 -16.16 -32.97
CA HIS A 122 3.49 -16.34 -33.79
C HIS A 122 2.74 -17.59 -33.35
N ALA A 123 1.41 -17.50 -33.22
CA ALA A 123 0.55 -18.64 -32.93
C ALA A 123 -0.13 -19.10 -34.22
N HIS A 124 0.02 -20.37 -34.59
CA HIS A 124 -0.71 -20.98 -35.70
C HIS A 124 -1.45 -22.22 -35.19
N LYS A 125 -2.78 -22.24 -35.32
CA LYS A 125 -3.65 -23.34 -34.84
C LYS A 125 -3.40 -23.74 -33.36
N GLY A 126 -3.15 -22.76 -32.48
CA GLY A 126 -2.98 -22.99 -31.03
C GLY A 126 -1.57 -23.42 -30.60
N VAL A 127 -0.63 -23.62 -31.53
CA VAL A 127 0.79 -23.94 -31.22
C VAL A 127 1.64 -22.67 -31.38
N LEU A 128 2.47 -22.38 -30.36
CA LEU A 128 3.39 -21.24 -30.34
C LEU A 128 4.65 -21.55 -31.15
N MET A 129 5.02 -20.67 -32.07
CA MET A 129 6.19 -20.77 -32.94
C MET A 129 6.99 -19.48 -32.95
N VAL A 130 8.29 -19.58 -33.23
CA VAL A 130 9.19 -18.45 -33.46
C VAL A 130 9.82 -18.64 -34.83
N GLY A 131 9.42 -17.82 -35.80
CA GLY A 131 9.60 -18.17 -37.21
C GLY A 131 8.71 -19.35 -37.63
N ASN A 132 9.29 -20.36 -38.29
CA ASN A 132 8.60 -21.57 -38.76
C ASN A 132 8.89 -22.82 -37.90
N GLU A 133 9.64 -22.69 -36.81
CA GLU A 133 10.00 -23.83 -35.95
C GLU A 133 9.21 -23.82 -34.63
N THR A 134 9.02 -25.00 -34.04
CA THR A 134 8.36 -25.25 -32.74
C THR A 134 9.34 -25.54 -31.60
N SER A 135 10.62 -25.77 -31.95
CA SER A 135 11.74 -25.94 -31.03
C SER A 135 12.86 -24.99 -31.43
N TYR A 136 13.63 -24.49 -30.45
CA TYR A 136 14.82 -23.68 -30.69
C TYR A 136 16.04 -24.38 -30.12
N GLU A 137 17.21 -24.18 -30.73
CA GLU A 137 18.49 -24.67 -30.27
C GLU A 137 19.08 -23.65 -29.29
N ASP A 138 19.50 -24.10 -28.11
CA ASP A 138 20.04 -23.21 -27.06
C ASP A 138 21.49 -22.74 -27.32
N GLY A 139 22.06 -23.13 -28.45
CA GLY A 139 23.43 -22.80 -28.86
C GLY A 139 24.49 -23.81 -28.42
N HIS A 140 24.10 -24.84 -27.65
CA HIS A 140 24.98 -25.94 -27.21
C HIS A 140 24.62 -27.29 -27.86
N GLY A 141 23.83 -27.28 -28.93
CA GLY A 141 23.41 -28.48 -29.67
C GLY A 141 22.11 -29.13 -29.17
N PHE A 142 21.48 -28.59 -28.12
CA PHE A 142 20.22 -29.12 -27.58
C PHE A 142 19.02 -28.31 -28.06
N ARG A 143 17.95 -29.00 -28.49
CA ARG A 143 16.69 -28.39 -28.92
C ARG A 143 15.71 -28.34 -27.73
N LYS A 144 15.27 -27.14 -27.35
CA LYS A 144 14.28 -26.88 -26.31
C LYS A 144 12.95 -26.42 -26.93
N ASN A 145 11.84 -26.65 -26.22
CA ASN A 145 10.52 -26.24 -26.71
C ASN A 145 10.35 -24.72 -26.63
N ILE A 146 9.70 -24.14 -27.63
CA ILE A 146 9.47 -22.70 -27.70
C ILE A 146 8.51 -22.21 -26.60
N THR A 147 7.68 -23.09 -26.03
CA THR A 147 6.82 -22.77 -24.88
C THR A 147 7.62 -22.21 -23.70
N ASP A 148 8.80 -22.78 -23.41
CA ASP A 148 9.64 -22.40 -22.29
C ASP A 148 10.31 -21.03 -22.54
N LEU A 149 10.68 -20.78 -23.81
CA LEU A 149 11.19 -19.48 -24.27
C LEU A 149 10.12 -18.40 -24.17
N VAL A 150 8.87 -18.71 -24.54
CA VAL A 150 7.74 -17.77 -24.45
C VAL A 150 7.40 -17.45 -22.99
N GLU A 151 7.38 -18.45 -22.12
CA GLU A 151 7.13 -18.23 -20.69
C GLU A 151 8.25 -17.42 -20.03
N GLY A 152 9.51 -17.72 -20.35
CA GLY A 152 10.68 -16.96 -19.91
C GLY A 152 10.66 -15.52 -20.42
N ALA A 153 10.39 -15.29 -21.71
CA ALA A 153 10.31 -13.96 -22.29
C ALA A 153 9.13 -13.14 -21.73
N LYS A 154 7.98 -13.78 -21.45
CA LYS A 154 6.82 -13.12 -20.84
C LYS A 154 7.10 -12.69 -19.40
N LYS A 155 7.74 -13.57 -18.60
CA LYS A 155 8.17 -13.25 -17.23
C LYS A 155 9.24 -12.15 -17.22
N ALA A 156 10.24 -12.24 -18.10
CA ALA A 156 11.28 -11.23 -18.26
C ALA A 156 10.70 -9.87 -18.71
N ASN A 157 9.73 -9.85 -19.63
CA ASN A 157 9.05 -8.61 -20.03
C ASN A 157 8.32 -7.97 -18.86
N GLY A 158 7.55 -8.75 -18.09
CA GLY A 158 6.85 -8.24 -16.91
C GLY A 158 7.80 -7.64 -15.87
N ILE A 159 8.94 -8.31 -15.60
CA ILE A 159 9.97 -7.81 -14.66
C ILE A 159 10.63 -6.53 -15.19
N LEU A 160 10.98 -6.47 -16.48
CA LEU A 160 11.59 -5.31 -17.11
C LEU A 160 10.66 -4.10 -17.17
N GLU A 161 9.39 -4.31 -17.52
CA GLU A 161 8.36 -3.27 -17.53
C GLU A 161 8.13 -2.71 -16.12
N ALA A 162 8.00 -3.58 -15.11
CA ALA A 162 7.85 -3.17 -13.72
C ALA A 162 9.07 -2.36 -13.23
N ARG A 163 10.28 -2.78 -13.58
CA ARG A 163 11.51 -2.03 -13.27
C ARG A 163 11.51 -0.65 -13.90
N HIS A 164 11.15 -0.54 -15.18
CA HIS A 164 11.17 0.73 -15.89
C HIS A 164 10.08 1.69 -15.38
N LEU A 165 8.88 1.16 -15.08
CA LEU A 165 7.84 1.89 -14.36
C LEU A 165 8.37 2.42 -13.02
N ALA A 166 9.02 1.57 -12.22
CA ALA A 166 9.57 1.94 -10.93
C ALA A 166 10.65 3.04 -11.03
N MET A 167 11.54 2.96 -12.02
CA MET A 167 12.56 4.00 -12.24
C MET A 167 11.95 5.35 -12.62
N ARG A 168 10.93 5.37 -13.49
CA ARG A 168 10.21 6.61 -13.85
C ARG A 168 9.44 7.19 -12.66
N ILE A 169 8.80 6.34 -11.86
CA ILE A 169 8.14 6.74 -10.60
C ILE A 169 9.17 7.35 -9.64
N PHE A 170 10.34 6.74 -9.49
CA PHE A 170 11.41 7.25 -8.63
C PHE A 170 11.91 8.62 -9.12
N GLU A 171 12.16 8.77 -10.43
CA GLU A 171 12.54 10.05 -11.03
C GLU A 171 11.48 11.13 -10.74
N ASP A 172 10.20 10.83 -10.96
CA ASP A 172 9.09 11.73 -10.65
C ASP A 172 9.11 12.16 -9.16
N TYR A 173 9.32 11.23 -8.23
CA TYR A 173 9.46 11.53 -6.80
C TYR A 173 10.66 12.42 -6.48
N THR A 174 11.84 12.13 -7.06
CA THR A 174 13.06 12.92 -6.79
C THR A 174 12.93 14.37 -7.25
N VAL A 175 12.08 14.64 -8.24
CA VAL A 175 11.82 16.00 -8.71
C VAL A 175 10.66 16.65 -7.94
N SER A 176 9.62 15.89 -7.54
CA SER A 176 8.40 16.44 -6.94
C SER A 176 8.33 16.40 -5.40
N TRP A 177 9.28 15.80 -4.70
CA TRP A 177 9.17 15.52 -3.25
C TRP A 177 8.87 16.77 -2.40
N TYR A 178 9.49 17.91 -2.68
CA TYR A 178 9.27 19.13 -1.91
C TYR A 178 7.85 19.69 -2.10
N TRP A 179 7.29 19.60 -3.31
CA TRP A 179 5.89 19.95 -3.57
C TRP A 179 4.92 19.01 -2.87
N ILE A 180 5.24 17.71 -2.82
CA ILE A 180 4.45 16.74 -2.06
C ILE A 180 4.43 17.13 -0.58
N ILE A 181 5.59 17.47 0.01
CA ILE A 181 5.68 17.92 1.41
C ILE A 181 4.84 19.19 1.63
N ILE A 182 4.92 20.19 0.75
CA ILE A 182 4.11 21.40 0.84
C ILE A 182 2.62 21.05 0.81
N GLY A 183 2.19 20.16 -0.09
CA GLY A 183 0.81 19.67 -0.15
C GLY A 183 0.36 18.98 1.15
N LEU A 184 1.22 18.19 1.79
CA LEU A 184 0.95 17.56 3.08
C LEU A 184 0.89 18.57 4.23
N VAL A 185 1.73 19.61 4.23
CA VAL A 185 1.64 20.71 5.20
C VAL A 185 0.34 21.49 5.04
N ILE A 186 -0.09 21.77 3.81
CA ILE A 186 -1.39 22.40 3.54
C ILE A 186 -2.52 21.51 4.08
N ALA A 187 -2.47 20.19 3.85
CA ALA A 187 -3.46 19.25 4.38
C ALA A 187 -3.51 19.26 5.92
N MET A 188 -2.34 19.35 6.57
CA MET A 188 -2.23 19.48 8.02
C MET A 188 -2.87 20.79 8.53
N VAL A 189 -2.56 21.92 7.90
CA VAL A 189 -3.15 23.23 8.25
C VAL A 189 -4.66 23.23 8.05
N LEU A 190 -5.14 22.70 6.92
CA LEU A 190 -6.57 22.59 6.64
C LEU A 190 -7.28 21.67 7.65
N SER A 191 -6.65 20.58 8.07
CA SER A 191 -7.20 19.68 9.11
C SER A 191 -7.32 20.39 10.46
N LEU A 192 -6.30 21.16 10.86
CA LEU A 192 -6.31 21.93 12.10
C LEU A 192 -7.34 23.07 12.05
N LEU A 193 -7.40 23.79 10.92
CA LEU A 193 -8.39 24.84 10.68
C LEU A 193 -9.81 24.26 10.73
N PHE A 194 -10.06 23.10 10.14
CA PHE A 194 -11.34 22.42 10.18
C PHE A 194 -11.78 22.09 11.62
N ILE A 195 -10.86 21.58 12.45
CA ILE A 195 -11.15 21.29 13.86
C ILE A 195 -11.41 22.57 14.67
N ILE A 196 -10.71 23.67 14.36
CA ILE A 196 -10.98 24.96 14.99
C ILE A 196 -12.34 25.51 14.55
N LEU A 197 -12.71 25.39 13.27
CA LEU A 197 -14.02 25.81 12.77
C LEU A 197 -15.17 25.02 13.42
N LEU A 198 -14.96 23.73 13.68
CA LEU A 198 -15.88 22.90 14.46
C LEU A 198 -16.20 23.49 15.84
N ARG A 199 -15.32 24.32 16.42
CA ARG A 199 -15.56 24.97 17.72
C ARG A 199 -16.67 26.00 17.67
N PHE A 200 -16.65 26.84 16.63
CA PHE A 200 -17.50 28.03 16.56
C PHE A 200 -18.79 27.76 15.79
N LEU A 201 -18.73 26.88 14.78
CA LEU A 201 -19.79 26.69 13.80
C LEU A 201 -20.20 25.22 13.68
N ALA A 202 -19.99 24.37 14.70
CA ALA A 202 -20.27 22.92 14.67
C ALA A 202 -21.59 22.57 13.96
N GLY A 203 -22.69 23.21 14.38
CA GLY A 203 -24.01 22.96 13.83
C GLY A 203 -24.12 23.35 12.35
N ILE A 204 -23.74 24.59 12.01
CA ILE A 204 -23.77 25.08 10.62
C ILE A 204 -22.89 24.21 9.73
N MET A 205 -21.68 23.91 10.18
CA MET A 205 -20.72 23.11 9.44
C MET A 205 -21.25 21.71 9.17
N VAL A 206 -21.84 21.03 10.17
CA VAL A 206 -22.46 19.71 9.97
C VAL A 206 -23.58 19.77 8.93
N TRP A 207 -24.47 20.76 8.99
CA TRP A 207 -25.53 20.92 7.99
C TRP A 207 -24.98 21.23 6.59
N VAL A 208 -23.99 22.12 6.48
CA VAL A 208 -23.33 22.45 5.20
C VAL A 208 -22.68 21.21 4.60
N MET A 209 -21.98 20.41 5.41
CA MET A 209 -21.38 19.16 4.94
C MET A 209 -22.43 18.17 4.45
N ILE A 210 -23.51 17.99 5.21
CA ILE A 210 -24.63 17.10 4.83
C ILE A 210 -25.22 17.54 3.48
N VAL A 211 -25.52 18.84 3.32
CA VAL A 211 -26.07 19.39 2.08
C VAL A 211 -25.08 19.21 0.93
N MET A 212 -23.78 19.46 1.17
CA MET A 212 -22.74 19.30 0.16
C MET A 212 -22.62 17.87 -0.34
N VAL A 213 -22.73 16.86 0.54
CA VAL A 213 -22.75 15.44 0.12
C VAL A 213 -23.92 15.14 -0.79
N ILE A 214 -25.12 15.58 -0.42
CA ILE A 214 -26.33 15.38 -1.22
C ILE A 214 -26.14 16.05 -2.60
N LEU A 215 -25.62 17.28 -2.65
CA LEU A 215 -25.36 17.97 -3.91
C LEU A 215 -24.31 17.26 -4.77
N VAL A 216 -23.22 16.74 -4.18
CA VAL A 216 -22.17 16.03 -4.92
C VAL A 216 -22.70 14.69 -5.46
N LEU A 217 -23.48 13.95 -4.68
CA LEU A 217 -24.13 12.72 -5.14
C LEU A 217 -25.14 13.02 -6.25
N GLY A 218 -25.99 14.03 -6.07
CA GLY A 218 -26.94 14.48 -7.08
C GLY A 218 -26.25 14.93 -8.37
N TYR A 219 -25.15 15.68 -8.28
CA TYR A 219 -24.31 16.01 -9.45
C TYR A 219 -23.70 14.76 -10.08
N GLY A 220 -23.25 13.79 -9.29
CA GLY A 220 -22.73 12.51 -9.78
C GLY A 220 -23.78 11.73 -10.57
N ILE A 221 -25.02 11.67 -10.07
CA ILE A 221 -26.17 11.05 -10.76
C ILE A 221 -26.45 11.80 -12.07
N PHE A 222 -26.49 13.13 -12.03
CA PHE A 222 -26.70 13.96 -13.22
C PHE A 222 -25.60 13.76 -14.27
N HIS A 223 -24.33 13.73 -13.85
CA HIS A 223 -23.20 13.48 -14.74
C HIS A 223 -23.26 12.07 -15.34
N CYS A 224 -23.57 11.04 -14.55
CA CYS A 224 -23.75 9.68 -15.06
C CYS A 224 -24.91 9.62 -16.06
N TYR A 225 -25.99 10.37 -15.83
CA TYR A 225 -27.11 10.47 -16.76
C TYR A 225 -26.72 11.16 -18.07
N MET A 226 -25.98 12.27 -17.99
CA MET A 226 -25.47 12.99 -19.16
C MET A 226 -24.58 12.10 -20.02
N GLU A 227 -23.62 11.39 -19.42
CA GLU A 227 -22.70 10.52 -20.16
C GLU A 227 -23.40 9.27 -20.70
N TYR A 228 -24.32 8.68 -19.94
CA TYR A 228 -25.20 7.61 -20.41
C TYR A 228 -26.02 8.04 -21.63
N SER A 229 -26.60 9.25 -21.59
CA SER A 229 -27.40 9.81 -22.69
C SER A 229 -26.53 10.07 -23.93
N ARG A 230 -25.30 10.59 -23.73
CA ARG A 230 -24.33 10.80 -24.81
C ARG A 230 -23.95 9.51 -25.51
N LEU A 231 -23.64 8.46 -24.74
CA LEU A 231 -23.24 7.14 -25.25
C LEU A 231 -24.38 6.39 -25.95
N ARG A 232 -25.65 6.79 -25.77
CA ARG A 232 -26.83 6.17 -26.39
C ARG A 232 -26.88 6.33 -27.91
N GLY A 233 -26.11 7.26 -28.49
CA GLY A 233 -26.03 7.51 -29.93
C GLY A 233 -24.76 7.03 -30.63
N GLU A 234 -23.82 6.43 -29.90
CA GLU A 234 -22.48 6.09 -30.42
C GLU A 234 -22.37 4.59 -30.75
N ALA A 235 -21.95 4.25 -31.96
CA ALA A 235 -21.87 2.85 -32.40
C ALA A 235 -20.73 2.11 -31.67
N GLY A 236 -21.06 1.04 -30.94
CA GLY A 236 -20.09 0.20 -30.19
C GLY A 236 -20.15 0.32 -28.66
N SER A 237 -20.96 1.23 -28.11
CA SER A 237 -21.15 1.42 -26.64
C SER A 237 -22.13 0.43 -26.00
N ASP A 238 -22.85 -0.35 -26.82
CA ASP A 238 -23.94 -1.27 -26.44
C ASP A 238 -23.48 -2.71 -26.13
N ILE A 239 -22.17 -2.97 -26.14
CA ILE A 239 -21.60 -4.29 -25.84
C ILE A 239 -21.77 -4.60 -24.34
N SER A 240 -22.26 -5.80 -24.02
CA SER A 240 -22.54 -6.19 -22.64
C SER A 240 -21.25 -6.50 -21.86
N LEU A 241 -21.26 -6.22 -20.55
CA LEU A 241 -20.10 -6.49 -19.66
C LEU A 241 -19.70 -7.98 -19.63
N VAL A 242 -20.64 -8.87 -19.97
CA VAL A 242 -20.44 -10.33 -20.01
C VAL A 242 -19.67 -10.75 -21.27
N ASP A 243 -19.86 -10.05 -22.39
CA ASP A 243 -19.20 -10.37 -23.67
C ASP A 243 -17.74 -9.88 -23.72
N LEU A 244 -17.37 -8.89 -22.90
CA LEU A 244 -16.02 -8.28 -22.86
C LEU A 244 -14.99 -9.04 -22.00
N GLY A 245 -15.44 -9.92 -21.11
CA GLY A 245 -14.58 -10.60 -20.13
C GLY A 245 -13.90 -9.65 -19.13
N PHE A 246 -13.08 -10.19 -18.21
CA PHE A 246 -12.27 -9.38 -17.29
C PHE A 246 -11.04 -8.82 -18.02
N GLN A 247 -11.13 -7.56 -18.44
CA GLN A 247 -10.01 -6.78 -18.97
C GLN A 247 -9.37 -6.00 -17.80
N THR A 248 -8.05 -5.87 -17.78
CA THR A 248 -7.34 -5.11 -16.73
C THR A 248 -7.33 -3.60 -16.99
N ASP A 249 -7.77 -3.14 -18.17
CA ASP A 249 -7.81 -1.72 -18.52
C ASP A 249 -9.16 -1.09 -18.14
N LEU A 250 -9.15 -0.33 -17.04
CA LEU A 250 -10.31 0.38 -16.50
C LEU A 250 -10.92 1.40 -17.47
N ARG A 251 -10.16 1.89 -18.47
CA ARG A 251 -10.66 2.86 -19.46
C ARG A 251 -11.70 2.25 -20.38
N VAL A 252 -11.57 0.96 -20.70
CA VAL A 252 -12.53 0.25 -21.54
C VAL A 252 -13.91 0.29 -20.89
N TYR A 253 -13.98 0.03 -19.58
CA TYR A 253 -15.23 0.08 -18.83
C TYR A 253 -15.86 1.49 -18.77
N LEU A 254 -15.08 2.58 -18.81
CA LEU A 254 -15.63 3.94 -18.84
C LEU A 254 -16.26 4.33 -20.19
N HIS A 255 -15.96 3.60 -21.27
CA HIS A 255 -16.58 3.81 -22.59
C HIS A 255 -17.88 3.01 -22.78
N LEU A 256 -18.23 2.13 -21.84
CA LEU A 256 -19.45 1.32 -21.92
C LEU A 256 -20.68 2.09 -21.44
N ARG A 257 -21.80 1.94 -22.14
CA ARG A 257 -23.09 2.50 -21.69
C ARG A 257 -23.57 1.86 -20.38
N GLN A 258 -23.38 0.55 -20.23
CA GLN A 258 -23.87 -0.24 -19.09
C GLN A 258 -23.20 0.15 -17.76
N THR A 259 -21.96 0.63 -17.79
CA THR A 259 -21.22 1.01 -16.57
C THR A 259 -21.72 2.34 -16.00
N TRP A 260 -22.02 3.33 -16.85
CA TRP A 260 -22.64 4.59 -16.43
C TRP A 260 -24.05 4.38 -15.88
N MET A 261 -24.83 3.46 -16.46
CA MET A 261 -26.13 3.05 -15.90
C MET A 261 -25.95 2.39 -14.51
N ALA A 262 -24.98 1.49 -14.35
CA ALA A 262 -24.71 0.85 -13.07
C ALA A 262 -24.28 1.87 -12.01
N PHE A 263 -23.38 2.80 -12.35
CA PHE A 263 -22.98 3.89 -11.45
C PHE A 263 -24.16 4.77 -11.05
N MET A 264 -25.03 5.13 -11.99
CA MET A 264 -26.23 5.91 -11.70
C MET A 264 -27.16 5.20 -10.70
N ILE A 265 -27.40 3.89 -10.86
CA ILE A 265 -28.24 3.10 -9.94
C ILE A 265 -27.60 3.04 -8.55
N ILE A 266 -26.30 2.75 -8.48
CA ILE A 266 -25.56 2.65 -7.21
C ILE A 266 -25.57 4.00 -6.48
N LEU A 267 -25.29 5.10 -7.18
CA LEU A 267 -25.30 6.45 -6.60
C LEU A 267 -26.69 6.85 -6.13
N SER A 268 -27.75 6.55 -6.89
CA SER A 268 -29.14 6.80 -6.49
C SER A 268 -29.53 6.04 -5.22
N ILE A 269 -29.18 4.74 -5.12
CA ILE A 269 -29.46 3.94 -3.91
C ILE A 269 -28.70 4.52 -2.71
N LEU A 270 -27.43 4.88 -2.90
CA LEU A 270 -26.60 5.48 -1.86
C LEU A 270 -27.19 6.80 -1.35
N GLU A 271 -27.63 7.68 -2.24
CA GLU A 271 -28.23 8.97 -1.89
C GLU A 271 -29.54 8.79 -1.09
N VAL A 272 -30.41 7.87 -1.51
CA VAL A 272 -31.65 7.55 -0.78
C VAL A 272 -31.35 7.02 0.62
N ILE A 273 -30.38 6.10 0.76
CA ILE A 273 -29.97 5.58 2.07
C ILE A 273 -29.46 6.70 2.97
N ILE A 274 -28.63 7.61 2.44
CA ILE A 274 -28.10 8.74 3.22
C ILE A 274 -29.23 9.67 3.67
N ILE A 275 -30.18 10.02 2.79
CA ILE A 275 -31.32 10.88 3.14
C ILE A 275 -32.18 10.22 4.22
N LEU A 276 -32.48 8.92 4.09
CA LEU A 276 -33.24 8.18 5.10
C LEU A 276 -32.52 8.19 6.45
N LEU A 277 -31.21 7.90 6.48
CA LEU A 277 -30.41 7.95 7.71
C LEU A 277 -30.45 9.34 8.36
N LEU A 278 -30.36 10.42 7.58
CA LEU A 278 -30.42 11.79 8.09
C LEU A 278 -31.77 12.14 8.71
N ILE A 279 -32.87 11.67 8.12
CA ILE A 279 -34.22 11.88 8.64
C ILE A 279 -34.41 11.13 9.96
N PHE A 280 -34.08 9.83 9.99
CA PHE A 280 -34.25 9.00 11.19
C PHE A 280 -33.33 9.43 12.34
N LEU A 281 -32.12 9.89 12.04
CA LEU A 281 -31.11 10.25 13.03
C LEU A 281 -31.12 11.74 13.41
N ARG A 282 -32.05 12.57 12.89
CA ARG A 282 -32.08 14.03 13.14
C ARG A 282 -31.91 14.41 14.61
N LYS A 283 -32.69 13.82 15.51
CA LYS A 283 -32.59 14.11 16.96
C LYS A 283 -31.23 13.74 17.54
N ARG A 284 -30.65 12.65 17.04
CA ARG A 284 -29.36 12.11 17.49
C ARG A 284 -28.18 12.92 16.96
N ILE A 285 -28.30 13.44 15.73
CA ILE A 285 -27.35 14.38 15.15
C ILE A 285 -27.24 15.64 16.00
N LEU A 286 -28.35 16.17 16.55
CA LEU A 286 -28.30 17.33 17.46
C LEU A 286 -27.50 17.03 18.73
N ILE A 287 -27.67 15.84 19.32
CA ILE A 287 -26.90 15.39 20.49
C ILE A 287 -25.42 15.23 20.13
N ALA A 288 -25.12 14.62 18.99
CA ALA A 288 -23.76 14.48 18.50
C ALA A 288 -23.10 15.84 18.26
N ILE A 289 -23.81 16.82 17.69
CA ILE A 289 -23.32 18.20 17.52
C ILE A 289 -22.97 18.82 18.88
N ALA A 290 -23.80 18.62 19.91
CA ALA A 290 -23.53 19.14 21.25
C ALA A 290 -22.26 18.52 21.86
N LEU A 291 -22.10 17.20 21.76
CA LEU A 291 -20.88 16.52 22.23
C LEU A 291 -19.65 16.90 21.42
N ILE A 292 -19.78 17.04 20.10
CA ILE A 292 -18.71 17.53 19.24
C ILE A 292 -18.32 18.95 19.67
N LYS A 293 -19.28 19.85 19.94
CA LYS A 293 -18.98 21.21 20.40
C LYS A 293 -18.19 21.21 21.72
N GLU A 294 -18.57 20.37 22.68
CA GLU A 294 -17.84 20.22 23.95
C GLU A 294 -16.47 19.54 23.78
N ALA A 295 -16.36 18.54 22.91
CA ALA A 295 -15.09 17.94 22.55
C ALA A 295 -14.13 18.94 21.90
N SER A 296 -14.66 19.84 21.05
CA SER A 296 -13.87 20.92 20.46
C SER A 296 -13.37 21.90 21.52
N ARG A 297 -14.20 22.22 22.53
CA ARG A 297 -13.76 23.02 23.69
C ARG A 297 -12.64 22.31 24.46
N ALA A 298 -12.78 21.02 24.73
CA ALA A 298 -11.77 20.21 25.43
C ALA A 298 -10.43 20.15 24.67
N VAL A 299 -10.46 19.86 23.36
CA VAL A 299 -9.30 19.93 22.48
C VAL A 299 -8.70 21.34 22.50
N GLY A 300 -9.56 22.37 22.56
CA GLY A 300 -9.23 23.77 22.83
C GLY A 300 -8.23 24.01 23.96
N TYR A 301 -8.50 23.39 25.12
CA TYR A 301 -7.65 23.51 26.31
C TYR A 301 -6.43 22.58 26.26
N VAL A 302 -6.53 21.46 25.55
CA VAL A 302 -5.45 20.46 25.42
C VAL A 302 -4.92 20.44 23.98
N MET A 303 -4.53 21.60 23.44
CA MET A 303 -4.13 21.74 22.03
C MET A 303 -2.97 20.83 21.61
N CYS A 304 -2.02 20.56 22.52
CA CYS A 304 -0.92 19.64 22.27
C CYS A 304 -1.38 18.21 21.93
N SER A 305 -2.61 17.81 22.30
CA SER A 305 -3.17 16.51 21.95
C SER A 305 -3.25 16.29 20.42
N MET A 306 -3.40 17.36 19.64
CA MET A 306 -3.44 17.30 18.17
C MET A 306 -2.09 16.91 17.55
N LEU A 307 -0.97 17.10 18.27
CA LEU A 307 0.36 16.67 17.83
C LEU A 307 0.68 15.22 18.22
N TYR A 308 -0.15 14.61 19.08
CA TYR A 308 0.08 13.24 19.56
C TYR A 308 0.10 12.17 18.44
N PRO A 309 -0.70 12.26 17.35
CA PRO A 309 -0.60 11.33 16.22
C PRO A 309 0.79 11.26 15.60
N LEU A 310 1.57 12.36 15.62
CA LEU A 310 2.95 12.36 15.14
C LEU A 310 3.84 11.49 16.04
N VAL A 311 3.67 11.58 17.36
CA VAL A 311 4.38 10.73 18.33
C VAL A 311 4.03 9.26 18.10
N THR A 312 2.74 8.95 17.96
CA THR A 312 2.28 7.58 17.64
C THR A 312 2.88 7.08 16.33
N PHE A 313 2.89 7.91 15.28
CA PHE A 313 3.47 7.56 13.98
C PHE A 313 4.96 7.26 14.09
N LEU A 314 5.74 8.12 14.76
CA LEU A 314 7.17 7.90 14.99
C LEU A 314 7.44 6.59 15.75
N LEU A 315 6.66 6.32 16.80
CA LEU A 315 6.77 5.06 17.56
C LEU A 315 6.43 3.84 16.70
N LEU A 316 5.38 3.92 15.86
CA LEU A 316 5.02 2.84 14.93
C LEU A 316 6.09 2.64 13.84
N CYS A 317 6.68 3.70 13.30
CA CYS A 317 7.80 3.61 12.37
C CYS A 317 9.00 2.90 13.02
N LEU A 318 9.32 3.21 14.27
CA LEU A 318 10.35 2.51 15.03
C LEU A 318 10.01 1.02 15.21
N CYS A 319 8.75 0.68 15.49
CA CYS A 319 8.30 -0.71 15.57
C CYS A 319 8.46 -1.46 14.24
N ILE A 320 8.08 -0.83 13.12
CA ILE A 320 8.23 -1.40 11.78
C ILE A 320 9.70 -1.59 11.43
N ALA A 321 10.55 -0.59 11.68
CA ALA A 321 11.98 -0.67 11.42
C ALA A 321 12.65 -1.78 12.23
N TYR A 322 12.30 -1.91 13.52
CA TYR A 322 12.79 -2.97 14.40
C TYR A 322 12.36 -4.37 13.92
N TRP A 323 11.08 -4.53 13.58
CA TRP A 323 10.55 -5.77 13.03
C TRP A 323 11.21 -6.15 11.70
N ALA A 324 11.31 -5.21 10.77
CA ALA A 324 11.88 -5.43 9.44
C ALA A 324 13.37 -5.79 9.54
N SER A 325 14.13 -5.08 10.37
CA SER A 325 15.54 -5.39 10.63
C SER A 325 15.69 -6.80 11.18
N THR A 326 14.88 -7.16 12.20
CA THR A 326 14.89 -8.51 12.78
C THR A 326 14.51 -9.58 11.75
N ALA A 327 13.50 -9.32 10.90
CA ALA A 327 13.07 -10.23 9.85
C ALA A 327 14.17 -10.47 8.81
N ILE A 328 14.90 -9.42 8.42
CA ILE A 328 16.03 -9.49 7.49
C ILE A 328 17.17 -10.29 8.13
N PHE A 329 17.62 -9.91 9.32
CA PHE A 329 18.71 -10.62 10.02
C PHE A 329 18.39 -12.10 10.22
N LEU A 330 17.14 -12.41 10.55
CA LEU A 330 16.68 -13.79 10.70
C LEU A 330 16.66 -14.51 9.34
N SER A 331 16.22 -13.86 8.26
CA SER A 331 16.24 -14.47 6.92
C SER A 331 17.65 -14.71 6.38
N THR A 332 18.65 -13.94 6.82
CA THR A 332 20.04 -14.01 6.35
C THR A 332 20.97 -14.77 7.29
N SER A 333 20.49 -15.30 8.42
CA SER A 333 21.35 -15.93 9.44
C SER A 333 21.87 -17.33 9.06
N ASN A 334 21.35 -17.93 7.99
CA ASN A 334 21.74 -19.25 7.52
C ASN A 334 22.98 -19.24 6.62
N GLU A 335 23.66 -20.38 6.53
CA GLU A 335 24.71 -20.59 5.54
C GLU A 335 24.15 -20.48 4.11
N ALA A 336 24.93 -19.82 3.25
CA ALA A 336 24.62 -19.69 1.84
C ALA A 336 24.87 -21.03 1.14
N VAL A 337 23.83 -21.62 0.56
CA VAL A 337 23.97 -22.83 -0.25
C VAL A 337 24.10 -22.48 -1.72
N TYR A 338 25.19 -22.94 -2.31
CA TYR A 338 25.44 -22.85 -3.74
C TYR A 338 25.14 -24.20 -4.38
N LYS A 339 24.52 -24.17 -5.56
CA LYS A 339 24.20 -25.36 -6.33
C LYS A 339 24.84 -25.31 -7.72
N ILE A 340 25.11 -26.48 -8.25
CA ILE A 340 25.66 -26.65 -9.60
C ILE A 340 24.52 -26.47 -10.61
N PHE A 341 24.67 -25.48 -11.49
CA PHE A 341 23.80 -25.23 -12.63
C PHE A 341 24.57 -25.54 -13.92
N SER A 342 23.96 -26.34 -14.79
CA SER A 342 24.49 -26.60 -16.13
C SER A 342 23.36 -26.40 -17.13
N ASP A 343 23.69 -25.87 -18.31
CA ASP A 343 22.75 -25.75 -19.42
C ASP A 343 22.46 -27.10 -20.09
N THR A 344 23.32 -28.10 -19.84
CA THR A 344 23.22 -29.50 -20.27
C THR A 344 22.71 -30.42 -19.15
N ASP A 345 21.94 -31.45 -19.51
CA ASP A 345 21.42 -32.43 -18.55
C ASP A 345 22.58 -33.31 -18.04
N CYS A 346 23.11 -32.94 -16.87
CA CYS A 346 24.28 -33.56 -16.27
C CYS A 346 23.96 -34.10 -14.88
N GLN A 347 24.52 -35.26 -14.53
CA GLN A 347 24.18 -35.99 -13.32
C GLN A 347 24.55 -35.26 -12.01
N ALA A 348 25.39 -34.22 -12.08
CA ALA A 348 25.76 -33.39 -10.92
C ALA A 348 24.90 -32.12 -10.75
N VAL A 349 23.96 -31.84 -11.67
CA VAL A 349 23.08 -30.66 -11.57
C VAL A 349 22.22 -30.74 -10.31
N GLY A 350 22.15 -29.62 -9.59
CA GLY A 350 21.38 -29.50 -8.35
C GLY A 350 22.07 -29.99 -7.07
N LYS A 351 23.27 -30.60 -7.17
CA LYS A 351 24.14 -30.88 -6.01
C LYS A 351 24.71 -29.59 -5.43
N THR A 352 25.02 -29.62 -4.13
CA THR A 352 25.66 -28.51 -3.43
C THR A 352 27.13 -28.42 -3.83
N CYS A 353 27.63 -27.20 -4.01
CA CYS A 353 29.02 -26.91 -4.37
C CYS A 353 29.56 -25.77 -3.50
N ASN A 354 30.88 -25.68 -3.37
CA ASN A 354 31.54 -24.52 -2.77
C ASN A 354 32.19 -23.72 -3.90
N PRO A 355 31.82 -22.44 -4.14
CA PRO A 355 32.34 -21.65 -5.25
C PRO A 355 33.87 -21.54 -5.27
N GLU A 356 34.54 -21.56 -4.11
CA GLU A 356 36.01 -21.47 -4.03
C GLU A 356 36.72 -22.70 -4.61
N ASN A 357 36.19 -23.90 -4.32
CA ASN A 357 36.84 -25.17 -4.68
C ASN A 357 36.21 -25.85 -5.90
N PHE A 358 35.15 -25.28 -6.45
CA PHE A 358 34.38 -25.89 -7.54
C PHE A 358 35.20 -26.10 -8.82
N SER A 359 36.09 -25.17 -9.16
CA SER A 359 36.95 -25.28 -10.34
C SER A 359 37.90 -26.49 -10.33
N SER A 360 38.20 -27.01 -9.14
CA SER A 360 39.07 -28.17 -8.91
C SER A 360 38.33 -29.46 -8.55
N SER A 361 36.99 -29.42 -8.48
CA SER A 361 36.22 -30.55 -7.97
C SER A 361 35.93 -31.60 -9.06
N SER A 362 35.74 -32.86 -8.65
CA SER A 362 35.37 -33.96 -9.55
C SER A 362 34.09 -33.69 -10.33
N GLU A 363 33.17 -32.91 -9.75
CA GLU A 363 31.89 -32.55 -10.33
C GLU A 363 32.04 -31.57 -11.50
N PHE A 364 33.02 -30.67 -11.45
CA PHE A 364 33.35 -29.77 -12.57
C PHE A 364 33.98 -30.53 -13.73
N HIS A 365 34.84 -31.51 -13.44
CA HIS A 365 35.39 -32.41 -14.46
C HIS A 365 34.32 -33.32 -15.08
N LEU A 366 33.30 -33.71 -14.31
CA LEU A 366 32.17 -34.52 -14.79
C LEU A 366 31.20 -33.71 -15.67
N CYS A 367 31.04 -32.40 -15.40
CA CYS A 367 30.16 -31.50 -16.14
C CYS A 367 30.94 -30.26 -16.64
N PRO A 368 31.68 -30.37 -17.75
CA PRO A 368 32.42 -29.23 -18.31
C PRO A 368 31.45 -28.13 -18.75
N GLY A 369 31.54 -26.95 -18.13
CA GLY A 369 30.67 -25.80 -18.39
C GLY A 369 29.56 -25.57 -17.35
N ALA A 370 29.49 -26.39 -16.30
CA ALA A 370 28.62 -26.09 -15.16
C ALA A 370 29.17 -24.93 -14.33
N HIS A 371 28.28 -24.15 -13.72
CA HIS A 371 28.60 -23.03 -12.84
C HIS A 371 28.02 -23.28 -11.44
N CYS A 372 28.81 -22.98 -10.40
CA CYS A 372 28.35 -23.01 -9.02
C CYS A 372 27.72 -21.65 -8.69
N GLN A 373 26.40 -21.59 -8.55
CA GLN A 373 25.67 -20.34 -8.29
C GLN A 373 24.92 -20.43 -6.96
N PHE A 374 24.78 -19.29 -6.29
CA PHE A 374 23.98 -19.17 -5.09
C PHE A 374 22.54 -19.60 -5.38
N ALA A 375 22.02 -20.54 -4.58
CA ALA A 375 20.66 -21.02 -4.71
C ALA A 375 19.75 -20.35 -3.67
N PHE A 376 20.08 -20.48 -2.38
CA PHE A 376 19.33 -19.90 -1.27
C PHE A 376 20.14 -19.97 0.03
N TYR A 377 19.75 -19.19 1.03
CA TYR A 377 20.21 -19.35 2.41
C TYR A 377 19.39 -20.46 3.09
N GLY A 378 20.01 -21.59 3.47
CA GLY A 378 19.27 -22.70 4.08
C GLY A 378 19.92 -24.08 3.92
N GLY A 379 19.32 -25.11 4.51
CA GLY A 379 19.80 -26.50 4.47
C GLY A 379 18.77 -27.43 5.10
N GLU A 380 19.04 -28.74 5.17
CA GLU A 380 18.16 -29.71 5.89
C GLU A 380 18.32 -29.67 7.42
N SER A 381 18.94 -28.62 7.96
CA SER A 381 19.21 -28.52 9.39
C SER A 381 17.92 -28.26 10.20
N THR A 382 17.88 -28.74 11.44
CA THR A 382 16.80 -28.48 12.41
C THR A 382 16.56 -26.98 12.62
N TYR A 383 17.62 -26.17 12.50
CA TYR A 383 17.56 -24.71 12.56
C TYR A 383 16.73 -24.10 11.42
N HIS A 384 16.81 -24.64 10.19
CA HIS A 384 15.99 -24.17 9.07
C HIS A 384 14.48 -24.36 9.32
N ARG A 385 14.09 -25.42 10.03
CA ARG A 385 12.70 -25.66 10.44
C ARG A 385 12.25 -24.71 11.58
N ALA A 386 13.16 -24.39 12.51
CA ALA A 386 12.90 -23.45 13.60
C ALA A 386 12.77 -22.00 13.10
N LEU A 387 13.41 -21.67 11.98
CA LEU A 387 13.41 -20.33 11.40
C LEU A 387 12.00 -19.81 11.07
N LEU A 388 11.15 -20.67 10.53
CA LEU A 388 9.76 -20.32 10.26
C LEU A 388 9.01 -19.95 11.54
N GLY A 389 9.25 -20.70 12.63
CA GLY A 389 8.68 -20.40 13.94
C GLY A 389 9.17 -19.06 14.50
N LEU A 390 10.46 -18.75 14.33
CA LEU A 390 11.04 -17.47 14.75
C LEU A 390 10.49 -16.29 13.92
N GLN A 391 10.24 -16.47 12.62
CA GLN A 391 9.62 -15.43 11.78
C GLN A 391 8.16 -15.20 12.18
N ILE A 392 7.41 -16.25 12.49
CA ILE A 392 6.04 -16.15 13.02
C ILE A 392 6.04 -15.43 14.38
N PHE A 393 6.99 -15.77 15.26
CA PHE A 393 7.15 -15.10 16.55
C PHE A 393 7.51 -13.62 16.38
N ASN A 394 8.42 -13.27 15.46
CA ASN A 394 8.76 -11.89 15.15
C ASN A 394 7.54 -11.10 14.62
N ALA A 395 6.73 -11.71 13.75
CA ALA A 395 5.47 -11.12 13.30
C ALA A 395 4.47 -10.93 14.46
N PHE A 396 4.36 -11.90 15.38
CA PHE A 396 3.55 -11.77 16.59
C PHE A 396 4.02 -10.61 17.48
N MET A 397 5.32 -10.50 17.73
CA MET A 397 5.92 -9.38 18.48
C MET A 397 5.63 -8.03 17.83
N PHE A 398 5.65 -7.95 16.50
CA PHE A 398 5.27 -6.73 15.79
C PHE A 398 3.81 -6.34 16.05
N PHE A 399 2.86 -7.26 15.91
CA PHE A 399 1.46 -6.98 16.21
C PHE A 399 1.28 -6.56 17.67
N TRP A 400 1.95 -7.22 18.60
CA TRP A 400 1.85 -6.87 20.02
C TRP A 400 2.39 -5.47 20.30
N LEU A 401 3.59 -5.16 19.83
CA LEU A 401 4.23 -3.85 20.04
C LEU A 401 3.44 -2.72 19.36
N ALA A 402 2.95 -2.93 18.13
CA ALA A 402 2.12 -1.96 17.43
C ALA A 402 0.81 -1.67 18.21
N ASN A 403 0.13 -2.70 18.69
CA ASN A 403 -1.07 -2.52 19.52
C ASN A 403 -0.76 -1.86 20.87
N PHE A 404 0.42 -2.14 21.46
CA PHE A 404 0.86 -1.48 22.69
C PHE A 404 1.06 0.03 22.48
N VAL A 405 1.71 0.44 21.39
CA VAL A 405 1.88 1.86 21.02
C VAL A 405 0.53 2.55 20.82
N LEU A 406 -0.42 1.89 20.15
CA LEU A 406 -1.78 2.40 19.99
C LEU A 406 -2.51 2.53 21.33
N ALA A 407 -2.40 1.52 22.20
CA ALA A 407 -3.02 1.53 23.53
C ALA A 407 -2.46 2.63 24.43
N LEU A 408 -1.13 2.84 24.40
CA LEU A 408 -0.46 3.94 25.08
C LEU A 408 -1.01 5.30 24.62
N GLY A 409 -1.27 5.45 23.31
CA GLY A 409 -1.93 6.63 22.78
C GLY A 409 -3.35 6.85 23.28
N GLN A 410 -4.15 5.78 23.32
CA GLN A 410 -5.53 5.85 23.78
C GLN A 410 -5.61 6.25 25.26
N VAL A 411 -4.82 5.61 26.15
CA VAL A 411 -4.81 5.96 27.59
C VAL A 411 -4.26 7.37 27.82
N THR A 412 -3.23 7.80 27.09
CA THR A 412 -2.65 9.13 27.23
C THR A 412 -3.65 10.23 26.87
N LEU A 413 -4.31 10.09 25.71
CA LEU A 413 -5.35 11.03 25.26
C LEU A 413 -6.55 11.02 26.20
N ALA A 414 -7.04 9.84 26.57
CA ALA A 414 -8.16 9.70 27.50
C ALA A 414 -7.83 10.33 28.87
N GLY A 415 -6.63 10.13 29.39
CA GLY A 415 -6.21 10.73 30.66
C GLY A 415 -6.16 12.25 30.62
N ALA A 416 -5.74 12.83 29.50
CA ALA A 416 -5.71 14.28 29.33
C ALA A 416 -7.14 14.86 29.23
N PHE A 417 -8.02 14.25 28.44
CA PHE A 417 -9.41 14.71 28.28
C PHE A 417 -10.28 14.44 29.53
N ALA A 418 -10.03 13.34 30.24
CA ALA A 418 -10.67 13.08 31.53
C ALA A 418 -10.27 14.12 32.58
N SER A 419 -8.98 14.51 32.62
CA SER A 419 -8.51 15.60 33.49
C SER A 419 -9.21 16.93 33.18
N TYR A 420 -9.52 17.19 31.90
CA TYR A 420 -10.34 18.34 31.51
C TYR A 420 -11.80 18.22 31.98
N TYR A 421 -12.43 17.06 31.77
CA TYR A 421 -13.84 16.86 32.11
C TYR A 421 -14.09 17.11 33.61
N TRP A 422 -13.30 16.46 34.47
CA TRP A 422 -13.47 16.45 35.92
C TRP A 422 -12.92 17.70 36.63
N ALA A 423 -12.35 18.66 35.91
CA ALA A 423 -11.93 19.95 36.47
C ALA A 423 -13.14 20.89 36.64
N LEU A 424 -13.36 21.42 37.85
CA LEU A 424 -14.48 22.35 38.12
C LEU A 424 -14.15 23.75 37.60
N LYS A 425 -12.97 24.28 37.92
CA LYS A 425 -12.49 25.58 37.43
C LYS A 425 -11.50 25.37 36.27
N LYS A 426 -11.92 25.74 35.07
CA LYS A 426 -11.12 25.66 33.85
C LYS A 426 -10.60 27.07 33.52
N PRO A 427 -9.28 27.32 33.38
CA PRO A 427 -8.17 26.36 33.31
C PRO A 427 -7.44 26.08 34.63
N ASP A 428 -7.77 26.73 35.75
CA ASP A 428 -6.96 26.71 36.98
C ASP A 428 -6.73 25.31 37.58
N ASP A 429 -7.72 24.41 37.48
CA ASP A 429 -7.63 23.04 38.02
C ASP A 429 -6.97 22.05 37.02
N LEU A 430 -6.56 22.51 35.82
CA LEU A 430 -5.85 21.65 34.86
C LEU A 430 -4.35 21.60 35.18
N PRO A 431 -3.70 20.42 35.07
CA PRO A 431 -2.25 20.35 35.09
C PRO A 431 -1.65 21.17 33.95
N ALA A 432 -0.52 21.86 34.18
CA ALA A 432 0.11 22.76 33.19
C ALA A 432 0.40 22.07 31.83
N PHE A 433 0.71 20.76 31.86
CA PHE A 433 0.90 19.94 30.66
C PHE A 433 0.10 18.63 30.77
N PRO A 434 -1.22 18.65 30.48
CA PRO A 434 -2.11 17.50 30.70
C PRO A 434 -1.68 16.26 29.93
N LEU A 435 -1.22 16.45 28.69
CA LEU A 435 -0.79 15.37 27.81
C LEU A 435 0.47 14.66 28.32
N PHE A 436 1.51 15.43 28.65
CA PHE A 436 2.77 14.86 29.15
C PHE A 436 2.60 14.21 30.53
N SER A 437 1.79 14.82 31.40
CA SER A 437 1.44 14.23 32.70
C SER A 437 0.69 12.90 32.52
N ALA A 438 -0.33 12.86 31.65
CA ALA A 438 -1.06 11.63 31.36
C ALA A 438 -0.16 10.54 30.73
N PHE A 439 0.74 10.91 29.81
CA PHE A 439 1.71 10.01 29.22
C PHE A 439 2.65 9.39 30.26
N GLY A 440 3.19 10.22 31.16
CA GLY A 440 4.03 9.77 32.27
C GLY A 440 3.30 8.82 33.22
N ARG A 441 2.03 9.10 33.55
CA ARG A 441 1.20 8.19 34.35
C ARG A 441 0.95 6.87 33.63
N ALA A 442 0.67 6.90 32.33
CA ALA A 442 0.45 5.70 31.52
C ALA A 442 1.67 4.78 31.52
N LEU A 443 2.88 5.33 31.33
CA LEU A 443 4.13 4.57 31.35
C LEU A 443 4.54 4.09 32.75
N ARG A 444 4.28 4.89 33.79
CA ARG A 444 4.71 4.55 35.15
C ARG A 444 3.80 3.54 35.84
N TYR A 445 2.49 3.63 35.63
CA TYR A 445 1.51 2.88 36.43
C TYR A 445 0.66 1.90 35.61
N HIS A 446 0.53 2.07 34.30
CA HIS A 446 -0.45 1.32 33.49
C HIS A 446 0.13 0.42 32.40
N THR A 447 1.47 0.33 32.28
CA THR A 447 2.14 -0.50 31.26
C THR A 447 1.72 -1.95 31.26
N GLY A 448 1.54 -2.57 32.43
CA GLY A 448 1.06 -3.96 32.52
C GLY A 448 -0.35 -4.15 31.96
N SER A 449 -1.27 -3.23 32.25
CA SER A 449 -2.64 -3.29 31.73
C SER A 449 -2.70 -3.02 30.22
N LEU A 450 -1.86 -2.08 29.74
CA LEU A 450 -1.68 -1.80 28.31
C LEU A 450 -1.08 -3.01 27.57
N ALA A 451 -0.07 -3.65 28.14
CA ALA A 451 0.57 -4.85 27.59
C ALA A 451 -0.41 -6.03 27.51
N PHE A 452 -1.24 -6.23 28.54
CA PHE A 452 -2.23 -7.30 28.55
C PHE A 452 -3.36 -7.07 27.54
N GLY A 453 -3.93 -5.86 27.48
CA GLY A 453 -4.99 -5.54 26.50
C GLY A 453 -4.48 -5.61 25.04
N SER A 454 -3.27 -5.14 24.79
CA SER A 454 -2.61 -5.22 23.47
C SER A 454 -2.24 -6.66 23.09
N LEU A 455 -1.86 -7.50 24.05
CA LEU A 455 -1.62 -8.93 23.83
C LEU A 455 -2.88 -9.66 23.36
N LEU A 456 -4.02 -9.43 24.02
CA LEU A 456 -5.30 -10.04 23.64
C LEU A 456 -5.67 -9.70 22.19
N LEU A 457 -5.49 -8.43 21.80
CA LEU A 457 -5.75 -7.99 20.44
C LEU A 457 -4.75 -8.59 19.43
N ALA A 458 -3.47 -8.68 19.77
CA ALA A 458 -2.45 -9.26 18.91
C ALA A 458 -2.69 -10.75 18.63
N ILE A 459 -3.14 -11.53 19.63
CA ILE A 459 -3.51 -12.94 19.47
C ILE A 459 -4.65 -13.09 18.45
N VAL A 460 -5.69 -12.27 18.54
CA VAL A 460 -6.81 -12.32 17.59
C VAL A 460 -6.36 -11.92 16.17
N GLN A 461 -5.50 -10.91 16.06
CA GLN A 461 -4.96 -10.45 14.78
C GLN A 461 -4.09 -11.50 14.09
N ILE A 462 -3.19 -12.18 14.82
CA ILE A 462 -2.34 -13.20 14.22
C ILE A 462 -3.17 -14.39 13.74
N ILE A 463 -4.19 -14.81 14.51
CA ILE A 463 -5.10 -15.88 14.08
C ILE A 463 -5.83 -15.46 12.78
N ARG A 464 -6.30 -14.22 12.68
CA ARG A 464 -6.93 -13.70 11.46
C ARG A 464 -5.97 -13.73 10.26
N VAL A 465 -4.72 -13.31 10.44
CA VAL A 465 -3.70 -13.36 9.39
C VAL A 465 -3.41 -14.81 8.97
N MET A 466 -3.33 -15.73 9.94
CA MET A 466 -3.14 -17.16 9.65
C MET A 466 -4.33 -17.76 8.89
N LEU A 467 -5.58 -17.42 9.24
CA LEU A 467 -6.76 -17.86 8.51
C LEU A 467 -6.77 -17.34 7.06
N GLU A 468 -6.32 -16.10 6.84
CA GLU A 468 -6.18 -15.54 5.49
C GLU A 468 -5.10 -16.26 4.68
N TYR A 469 -3.96 -16.56 5.30
CA TYR A 469 -2.89 -17.35 4.68
C TYR A 469 -3.34 -18.77 4.33
N LEU A 470 -4.04 -19.45 5.25
CA LEU A 470 -4.56 -20.80 5.03
C LEU A 470 -5.58 -20.83 3.90
N ASP A 471 -6.47 -19.84 3.82
CA ASP A 471 -7.44 -19.74 2.73
C ASP A 471 -6.74 -19.61 1.37
N GLN A 472 -5.68 -18.80 1.26
CA GLN A 472 -4.90 -18.70 0.03
C GLN A 472 -4.25 -20.04 -0.37
N ARG A 473 -3.79 -20.84 0.59
CA ARG A 473 -3.21 -22.17 0.34
C ARG A 473 -4.27 -23.21 -0.01
N LEU A 474 -5.45 -23.12 0.60
CA LEU A 474 -6.58 -24.03 0.39
C LEU A 474 -7.38 -23.72 -0.87
N LYS A 475 -7.12 -22.61 -1.58
CA LYS A 475 -7.74 -22.31 -2.88
C LYS A 475 -7.47 -23.40 -3.93
N ALA A 476 -6.35 -24.12 -3.83
CA ALA A 476 -6.02 -25.25 -4.71
C ALA A 476 -6.78 -26.55 -4.36
N ALA A 477 -7.39 -26.64 -3.17
CA ALA A 477 -8.16 -27.80 -2.75
C ALA A 477 -9.67 -27.59 -3.00
N GLU A 478 -10.32 -28.54 -3.68
CA GLU A 478 -11.75 -28.44 -4.05
C GLU A 478 -12.75 -28.91 -2.97
N ASN A 479 -12.38 -28.88 -1.67
CA ASN A 479 -13.30 -29.32 -0.63
C ASN A 479 -14.29 -28.21 -0.21
N LYS A 480 -15.57 -28.37 -0.57
CA LYS A 480 -16.65 -27.40 -0.28
C LYS A 480 -16.86 -27.16 1.22
N PHE A 481 -16.72 -28.18 2.06
CA PHE A 481 -16.88 -28.04 3.52
C PHE A 481 -15.77 -27.19 4.14
N ALA A 482 -14.51 -27.39 3.70
CA ALA A 482 -13.38 -26.60 4.17
C ALA A 482 -13.53 -25.11 3.80
N LYS A 483 -14.05 -24.82 2.59
CA LYS A 483 -14.33 -23.43 2.15
C LYS A 483 -15.42 -22.76 3.00
N PHE A 484 -16.49 -23.48 3.32
CA PHE A 484 -17.55 -22.98 4.21
C PHE A 484 -17.01 -22.70 5.62
N LEU A 485 -16.29 -23.65 6.22
CA LEU A 485 -15.71 -23.50 7.56
C LEU A 485 -14.72 -22.33 7.63
N MET A 486 -13.87 -22.18 6.62
CA MET A 486 -12.90 -21.08 6.55
C MET A 486 -13.62 -19.72 6.46
N THR A 487 -14.69 -19.63 5.68
CA THR A 487 -15.51 -18.40 5.58
C THR A 487 -16.16 -18.05 6.92
N CYS A 488 -16.71 -19.05 7.62
CA CYS A 488 -17.30 -18.87 8.95
C CYS A 488 -16.26 -18.41 9.97
N LEU A 489 -15.09 -19.07 10.05
CA LEU A 489 -14.00 -18.69 10.96
C LEU A 489 -13.49 -17.28 10.68
N LYS A 490 -13.30 -16.91 9.41
CA LYS A 490 -12.90 -15.53 9.03
C LYS A 490 -13.91 -14.50 9.53
N CYS A 491 -15.21 -14.77 9.39
CA CYS A 491 -16.26 -13.89 9.90
C CYS A 491 -16.23 -13.79 11.43
N CYS A 492 -16.17 -14.93 12.15
CA CYS A 492 -16.13 -14.97 13.61
C CYS A 492 -14.91 -14.23 14.18
N PHE A 493 -13.72 -14.46 13.63
CA PHE A 493 -12.50 -13.77 14.08
C PHE A 493 -12.47 -12.29 13.70
N TRP A 494 -13.10 -11.91 12.59
CA TRP A 494 -13.30 -10.50 12.26
C TRP A 494 -14.23 -9.81 13.27
N CYS A 495 -15.36 -10.44 13.63
CA CYS A 495 -16.26 -9.97 14.67
C CYS A 495 -15.56 -9.89 16.03
N LEU A 496 -14.78 -10.92 16.40
CA LEU A 496 -14.01 -10.94 17.65
C LEU A 496 -12.98 -9.82 17.68
N GLU A 497 -12.24 -9.57 16.61
CA GLU A 497 -11.28 -8.47 16.54
C GLU A 497 -11.96 -7.11 16.76
N LYS A 498 -13.13 -6.91 16.16
CA LYS A 498 -13.93 -5.70 16.35
C LYS A 498 -14.41 -5.54 17.79
N PHE A 499 -14.90 -6.62 18.39
CA PHE A 499 -15.35 -6.62 19.78
C PHE A 499 -14.19 -6.34 20.75
N ILE A 500 -13.04 -7.00 20.58
CA ILE A 500 -11.87 -6.77 21.44
C ILE A 500 -11.34 -5.34 21.26
N LYS A 501 -11.32 -4.79 20.04
CA LYS A 501 -10.95 -3.38 19.83
C LYS A 501 -11.90 -2.42 20.56
N PHE A 502 -13.20 -2.67 20.50
CA PHE A 502 -14.20 -1.90 21.23
C PHE A 502 -14.00 -2.00 22.75
N LEU A 503 -13.84 -3.22 23.28
CA LEU A 503 -13.63 -3.44 24.70
C LEU A 503 -12.34 -2.76 25.19
N ASN A 504 -11.23 -2.96 24.48
CA ASN A 504 -9.93 -2.36 24.81
C ASN A 504 -10.02 -0.83 24.86
N ARG A 505 -10.59 -0.19 23.83
CA ARG A 505 -10.72 1.27 23.75
C ARG A 505 -11.44 1.84 24.96
N ASN A 506 -12.57 1.25 25.36
CA ASN A 506 -13.35 1.71 26.50
C ASN A 506 -12.71 1.35 27.85
N ALA A 507 -12.06 0.18 27.95
CA ALA A 507 -11.29 -0.19 29.13
C ALA A 507 -10.15 0.79 29.39
N TYR A 508 -9.42 1.20 28.34
CA TYR A 508 -8.35 2.18 28.44
C TYR A 508 -8.82 3.55 28.92
N ILE A 509 -10.02 3.99 28.52
CA ILE A 509 -10.63 5.22 29.06
C ILE A 509 -10.89 5.05 30.57
N MET A 510 -11.47 3.94 31.01
CA MET A 510 -11.70 3.67 32.44
C MET A 510 -10.41 3.53 33.26
N ILE A 511 -9.35 2.95 32.67
CA ILE A 511 -8.01 2.92 33.28
C ILE A 511 -7.51 4.36 33.46
N ALA A 512 -7.70 5.23 32.46
CA ALA A 512 -7.24 6.61 32.54
C ALA A 512 -7.99 7.44 33.61
N ILE A 513 -9.26 7.12 33.88
CA ILE A 513 -10.08 7.79 34.91
C ILE A 513 -9.75 7.26 36.32
N TYR A 514 -9.72 5.94 36.50
CA TYR A 514 -9.65 5.31 37.84
C TYR A 514 -8.29 4.74 38.23
N GLY A 515 -7.42 4.52 37.26
CA GLY A 515 -6.15 3.83 37.47
C GLY A 515 -6.29 2.36 37.88
N THR A 516 -7.44 1.72 37.61
CA THR A 516 -7.66 0.29 37.92
C THR A 516 -7.00 -0.63 36.88
N ASN A 517 -6.92 -1.93 37.17
CA ASN A 517 -6.37 -2.90 36.23
C ASN A 517 -7.32 -3.16 35.04
N PHE A 518 -6.78 -3.69 33.94
CA PHE A 518 -7.51 -3.90 32.69
C PHE A 518 -8.84 -4.66 32.85
N CYS A 519 -8.87 -5.79 33.56
CA CYS A 519 -10.08 -6.61 33.67
C CYS A 519 -11.20 -5.88 34.44
N THR A 520 -10.86 -5.20 35.53
CA THR A 520 -11.81 -4.39 36.29
C THR A 520 -12.32 -3.22 35.44
N SER A 521 -11.43 -2.49 34.77
CA SER A 521 -11.81 -1.36 33.90
C SER A 521 -12.67 -1.80 32.72
N ALA A 522 -12.34 -2.92 32.07
CA ALA A 522 -13.10 -3.49 30.97
C ALA A 522 -14.51 -3.91 31.40
N ARG A 523 -14.64 -4.55 32.56
CA ARG A 523 -15.93 -4.91 33.15
C ARG A 523 -16.79 -3.67 33.40
N ASN A 524 -16.22 -2.67 34.08
CA ASN A 524 -16.95 -1.45 34.43
C ASN A 524 -17.37 -0.66 33.18
N ALA A 525 -16.45 -0.49 32.22
CA ALA A 525 -16.73 0.14 30.94
C ALA A 525 -17.88 -0.55 30.20
N PHE A 526 -17.83 -1.89 30.11
CA PHE A 526 -18.85 -2.67 29.41
C PHE A 526 -20.23 -2.52 30.04
N PHE A 527 -20.34 -2.64 31.37
CA PHE A 527 -21.63 -2.48 32.05
C PHE A 527 -22.19 -1.06 31.95
N LEU A 528 -21.34 -0.03 32.07
CA LEU A 528 -21.74 1.37 31.93
C LEU A 528 -22.30 1.66 30.53
N LEU A 529 -21.64 1.13 29.49
CA LEU A 529 -22.07 1.29 28.10
C LEU A 529 -23.32 0.46 27.78
N MET A 530 -23.45 -0.77 28.32
CA MET A 530 -24.62 -1.61 28.09
C MET A 530 -25.91 -0.99 28.65
N ARG A 531 -25.84 -0.32 29.81
CA ARG A 531 -26.97 0.44 30.37
C ARG A 531 -27.41 1.61 29.49
N ASN A 532 -26.50 2.15 28.68
CA ASN A 532 -26.74 3.30 27.81
C ASN A 532 -26.65 2.94 26.31
N ILE A 533 -26.83 1.66 25.95
CA ILE A 533 -26.41 1.10 24.65
C ILE A 533 -27.01 1.82 23.43
N ILE A 534 -28.28 2.19 23.48
CA ILE A 534 -28.97 2.86 22.36
C ILE A 534 -28.34 4.23 22.11
N ARG A 535 -28.04 4.97 23.18
CA ARG A 535 -27.39 6.28 23.10
C ARG A 535 -25.97 6.15 22.59
N VAL A 536 -25.22 5.18 23.10
CA VAL A 536 -23.82 4.90 22.69
C VAL A 536 -23.76 4.54 21.21
N ALA A 537 -24.51 3.53 20.80
CA ALA A 537 -24.42 2.95 19.46
C ALA A 537 -24.82 3.96 18.38
N VAL A 538 -25.87 4.74 18.62
CA VAL A 538 -26.31 5.73 17.62
C VAL A 538 -25.37 6.93 17.57
N LEU A 539 -24.84 7.37 18.72
CA LEU A 539 -23.90 8.49 18.76
C LEU A 539 -22.57 8.15 18.07
N ASP A 540 -22.00 6.98 18.37
CA ASP A 540 -20.77 6.47 17.77
C ASP A 540 -20.88 6.45 16.24
N LYS A 541 -21.99 5.89 15.70
CA LYS A 541 -22.22 5.84 14.26
C LYS A 541 -22.38 7.21 13.60
N VAL A 542 -23.07 8.14 14.25
CA VAL A 542 -23.24 9.50 13.72
C VAL A 542 -21.91 10.25 13.71
N THR A 543 -21.15 10.18 14.81
CA THR A 543 -19.85 10.86 14.91
C THR A 543 -18.84 10.29 13.92
N ASP A 544 -18.79 8.97 13.75
CA ASP A 544 -17.97 8.30 12.73
C ASP A 544 -18.32 8.77 11.31
N PHE A 545 -19.61 8.87 10.99
CA PHE A 545 -20.08 9.36 9.69
C PHE A 545 -19.65 10.82 9.46
N LEU A 546 -19.82 11.69 10.46
CA LEU A 546 -19.41 13.10 10.36
C LEU A 546 -17.89 13.25 10.21
N PHE A 547 -17.10 12.45 10.92
CA PHE A 547 -15.64 12.45 10.76
C PHE A 547 -15.20 11.86 9.43
N LEU A 548 -15.89 10.85 8.90
CA LEU A 548 -15.64 10.35 7.54
C LEU A 548 -15.84 11.46 6.52
N LEU A 549 -16.94 12.20 6.64
CA LEU A 549 -17.24 13.32 5.74
C LEU A 549 -16.20 14.42 5.83
N GLY A 550 -15.80 14.82 7.05
CA GLY A 550 -14.71 15.77 7.24
C GLY A 550 -13.39 15.32 6.60
N LYS A 551 -13.03 14.04 6.72
CA LYS A 551 -11.84 13.45 6.05
C LYS A 551 -11.96 13.56 4.53
N LEU A 552 -13.10 13.17 3.95
CA LEU A 552 -13.30 13.23 2.50
C LEU A 552 -13.25 14.66 1.96
N LEU A 553 -13.76 15.65 2.70
CA LEU A 553 -13.68 17.06 2.33
C LEU A 553 -12.25 17.59 2.31
N ILE A 554 -11.45 17.28 3.34
CA ILE A 554 -10.05 17.70 3.41
C ILE A 554 -9.23 17.02 2.30
N VAL A 555 -9.38 15.70 2.14
CA VAL A 555 -8.66 14.94 1.13
C VAL A 555 -9.08 15.34 -0.28
N GLY A 556 -10.38 15.55 -0.52
CA GLY A 556 -10.91 15.98 -1.80
C GLY A 556 -10.44 17.38 -2.18
N SER A 557 -10.49 18.34 -1.26
CA SER A 557 -10.01 19.71 -1.52
C SER A 557 -8.51 19.76 -1.82
N VAL A 558 -7.69 19.08 -1.02
CA VAL A 558 -6.24 19.00 -1.27
C VAL A 558 -5.94 18.23 -2.56
N GLY A 559 -6.66 17.15 -2.84
CA GLY A 559 -6.50 16.36 -4.07
C GLY A 559 -6.85 17.14 -5.33
N ILE A 560 -7.92 17.95 -5.30
CA ILE A 560 -8.30 18.85 -6.40
C ILE A 560 -7.21 19.90 -6.62
N LEU A 561 -6.72 20.53 -5.55
CA LEU A 561 -5.62 21.50 -5.63
C LEU A 561 -4.35 20.86 -6.22
N ALA A 562 -3.99 19.67 -5.76
CA ALA A 562 -2.85 18.91 -6.28
C ALA A 562 -3.03 18.57 -7.76
N PHE A 563 -4.23 18.15 -8.18
CA PHE A 563 -4.54 17.86 -9.58
C PHE A 563 -4.35 19.11 -10.46
N PHE A 564 -4.94 20.25 -10.09
CA PHE A 564 -4.79 21.48 -10.87
C PHE A 564 -3.33 21.98 -10.93
N PHE A 565 -2.57 21.77 -9.86
CA PHE A 565 -1.15 22.11 -9.80
C PHE A 565 -0.29 21.23 -10.71
N PHE A 566 -0.36 19.90 -10.55
CA PHE A 566 0.47 18.94 -11.31
C PHE A 566 0.04 18.76 -12.78
N THR A 567 -1.13 19.28 -13.18
CA THR A 567 -1.59 19.31 -14.58
C THR A 567 -1.37 20.66 -15.28
N HIS A 568 -0.63 21.59 -14.65
CA HIS A 568 -0.30 22.91 -15.20
C HIS A 568 -1.52 23.76 -15.57
N ARG A 569 -2.68 23.51 -14.94
CA ARG A 569 -3.94 24.22 -15.22
C ARG A 569 -4.06 25.54 -14.48
N ILE A 570 -3.25 25.76 -13.43
CA ILE A 570 -3.21 27.01 -12.67
C ILE A 570 -2.23 27.99 -13.36
N ARG A 571 -2.77 29.02 -14.02
CA ARG A 571 -1.99 30.03 -14.76
C ARG A 571 -0.95 30.77 -13.92
N ILE A 572 -1.16 30.87 -12.60
CA ILE A 572 -0.29 31.61 -11.67
C ILE A 572 1.01 30.84 -11.37
N VAL A 573 1.06 29.53 -11.62
CA VAL A 573 2.11 28.62 -11.09
C VAL A 573 2.66 27.69 -12.19
N GLN A 574 2.36 28.03 -13.45
CA GLN A 574 2.62 27.18 -14.63
C GLN A 574 4.12 26.91 -14.86
N ASP A 575 5.00 27.87 -14.56
CA ASP A 575 6.44 27.74 -14.79
C ASP A 575 7.20 27.05 -13.64
N THR A 576 6.54 26.85 -12.49
CA THR A 576 7.17 26.24 -11.30
C THR A 576 6.86 24.75 -11.12
N ALA A 577 5.85 24.23 -11.83
CA ALA A 577 5.47 22.83 -11.74
C ALA A 577 6.41 21.96 -12.60
N PRO A 578 7.06 20.94 -12.02
CA PRO A 578 8.04 20.13 -12.75
C PRO A 578 7.38 19.30 -13.86
N PRO A 579 8.09 19.03 -14.97
CA PRO A 579 7.66 18.04 -15.94
C PRO A 579 7.75 16.64 -15.30
N LEU A 580 6.64 15.89 -15.33
CA LEU A 580 6.53 14.56 -14.73
C LEU A 580 6.20 13.52 -15.80
N ASN A 581 6.75 12.32 -15.68
CA ASN A 581 6.37 11.19 -16.53
C ASN A 581 4.94 10.74 -16.21
N TYR A 582 4.60 10.66 -14.92
CA TYR A 582 3.30 10.24 -14.41
C TYR A 582 2.77 11.23 -13.36
N TYR A 583 2.09 12.28 -13.81
CA TYR A 583 1.49 13.30 -12.92
C TYR A 583 0.56 12.73 -11.84
N TRP A 584 -0.08 11.57 -12.08
CA TRP A 584 -0.98 10.92 -11.13
C TRP A 584 -0.27 10.36 -9.90
N VAL A 585 1.04 10.07 -9.98
CA VAL A 585 1.80 9.46 -8.89
C VAL A 585 1.95 10.44 -7.72
N PRO A 586 2.51 11.65 -7.89
CA PRO A 586 2.55 12.64 -6.81
C PRO A 586 1.17 13.02 -6.26
N ILE A 587 0.15 13.12 -7.14
CA ILE A 587 -1.23 13.41 -6.73
C ILE A 587 -1.74 12.30 -5.79
N LEU A 588 -1.56 11.04 -6.17
CA LEU A 588 -1.98 9.91 -5.34
C LEU A 588 -1.27 9.92 -3.99
N THR A 589 0.03 10.23 -3.96
CA THR A 589 0.80 10.35 -2.71
C THR A 589 0.27 11.46 -1.82
N VAL A 590 -0.06 12.62 -2.38
CA VAL A 590 -0.68 13.74 -1.63
C VAL A 590 -2.07 13.36 -1.12
N ILE A 591 -2.89 12.67 -1.92
CA ILE A 591 -4.22 12.18 -1.50
C ILE A 591 -4.11 11.18 -0.36
N VAL A 592 -3.24 10.18 -0.48
CA VAL A 592 -3.04 9.16 0.56
C VAL A 592 -2.45 9.79 1.82
N GLY A 593 -1.43 10.64 1.68
CA GLY A 593 -0.81 11.32 2.81
C GLY A 593 -1.77 12.29 3.52
N SER A 594 -2.56 13.06 2.78
CA SER A 594 -3.59 13.93 3.37
C SER A 594 -4.68 13.12 4.09
N TYR A 595 -5.06 11.94 3.57
CA TYR A 595 -5.99 11.04 4.26
C TYR A 595 -5.41 10.54 5.58
N LEU A 596 -4.13 10.13 5.60
CA LEU A 596 -3.45 9.69 6.83
C LEU A 596 -3.38 10.83 7.87
N ILE A 597 -3.05 12.04 7.43
CA ILE A 597 -3.00 13.23 8.29
C ILE A 597 -4.40 13.51 8.88
N ALA A 598 -5.42 13.65 8.02
CA ALA A 598 -6.79 13.89 8.46
C ALA A 598 -7.26 12.77 9.41
N HIS A 599 -7.00 11.52 9.08
CA HIS A 599 -7.31 10.37 9.94
C HIS A 599 -6.66 10.51 11.34
N GLY A 600 -5.39 10.91 11.41
CA GLY A 600 -4.69 11.19 12.66
C GLY A 600 -5.41 12.25 13.50
N PHE A 601 -5.70 13.42 12.93
CA PHE A 601 -6.42 14.49 13.62
C PHE A 601 -7.81 14.07 14.13
N PHE A 602 -8.63 13.47 13.26
CA PHE A 602 -9.96 12.99 13.65
C PHE A 602 -9.91 11.84 14.64
N SER A 603 -8.86 11.01 14.65
CA SER A 603 -8.72 9.94 15.64
C SER A 603 -8.55 10.50 17.06
N VAL A 604 -7.81 11.60 17.23
CA VAL A 604 -7.68 12.26 18.54
C VAL A 604 -9.01 12.85 18.97
N TYR A 605 -9.70 13.47 18.02
CA TYR A 605 -11.03 14.00 18.25
C TYR A 605 -12.04 12.92 18.65
N GLY A 606 -12.02 11.77 17.97
CA GLY A 606 -12.84 10.60 18.32
C GLY A 606 -12.52 10.08 19.72
N MET A 607 -11.24 10.00 20.11
CA MET A 607 -10.87 9.65 21.48
C MET A 607 -11.38 10.67 22.51
N CYS A 608 -11.38 11.96 22.17
CA CYS A 608 -11.95 13.01 23.03
C CYS A 608 -13.47 12.79 23.22
N VAL A 609 -14.21 12.61 22.12
CA VAL A 609 -15.66 12.40 22.17
C VAL A 609 -16.01 11.19 23.03
N ASP A 610 -15.34 10.05 22.84
CA ASP A 610 -15.60 8.85 23.64
C ASP A 610 -15.26 9.04 25.11
N THR A 611 -14.15 9.72 25.39
CA THR A 611 -13.73 9.97 26.77
C THR A 611 -14.75 10.85 27.49
N LEU A 612 -15.17 11.96 26.86
CA LEU A 612 -16.18 12.84 27.44
C LEU A 612 -17.53 12.14 27.57
N PHE A 613 -17.90 11.31 26.61
CA PHE A 613 -19.13 10.53 26.66
C PHE A 613 -19.12 9.52 27.81
N LEU A 614 -18.01 8.81 28.01
CA LEU A 614 -17.90 7.84 29.11
C LEU A 614 -17.85 8.56 30.48
N CYS A 615 -17.10 9.67 30.58
CA CYS A 615 -17.12 10.51 31.77
C CYS A 615 -18.53 11.04 32.07
N PHE A 616 -19.29 11.40 31.04
CA PHE A 616 -20.68 11.83 31.17
C PHE A 616 -21.59 10.71 31.70
N CYS A 617 -21.52 9.50 31.13
CA CYS A 617 -22.30 8.37 31.63
C CYS A 617 -21.99 8.09 33.10
N GLU A 618 -20.73 8.20 33.49
CA GLU A 618 -20.29 8.02 34.86
C GLU A 618 -20.75 9.15 35.80
N ASP A 619 -20.70 10.41 35.33
CA ASP A 619 -21.18 11.60 36.04
C ASP A 619 -22.68 11.48 36.35
N LEU A 620 -23.47 10.93 35.42
CA LEU A 620 -24.88 10.63 35.64
C LEU A 620 -25.14 9.55 36.70
N GLU A 621 -24.27 8.53 36.81
CA GLU A 621 -24.43 7.48 37.83
C GLU A 621 -24.00 7.95 39.22
N ARG A 622 -23.04 8.89 39.30
CA ARG A 622 -22.44 9.34 40.57
C ARG A 622 -23.08 10.56 41.18
N ASN A 623 -23.49 11.50 40.32
CA ASN A 623 -23.97 12.80 40.72
C ASN A 623 -25.46 12.95 40.40
N ASP A 624 -26.18 13.61 41.28
CA ASP A 624 -27.63 13.84 41.19
C ASP A 624 -27.96 15.31 40.89
N GLY A 625 -26.94 16.17 40.80
CA GLY A 625 -27.11 17.61 40.57
C GLY A 625 -27.45 18.41 41.82
N SER A 626 -27.41 17.80 43.01
CA SER A 626 -27.52 18.49 44.29
C SER A 626 -26.31 19.39 44.55
N GLN A 627 -26.41 20.29 45.54
CA GLN A 627 -25.26 21.13 45.94
C GLN A 627 -24.09 20.30 46.50
N GLU A 628 -24.39 19.12 47.07
CA GLU A 628 -23.37 18.20 47.59
C GLU A 628 -22.72 17.35 46.49
N ARG A 629 -23.47 17.05 45.42
CA ARG A 629 -23.01 16.26 44.26
C ARG A 629 -23.39 16.94 42.94
N PRO A 630 -22.78 18.08 42.61
CA PRO A 630 -23.08 18.80 41.37
C PRO A 630 -22.54 18.03 40.17
N TYR A 631 -23.22 18.17 39.03
CA TYR A 631 -22.71 17.67 37.75
C TYR A 631 -21.47 18.45 37.30
N PHE A 632 -20.48 17.75 36.74
CA PHE A 632 -19.25 18.35 36.21
C PHE A 632 -19.39 18.78 34.74
N MET A 633 -20.43 18.30 34.05
CA MET A 633 -20.75 18.66 32.67
C MET A 633 -21.22 20.12 32.51
N SER A 634 -21.05 20.69 31.32
CA SER A 634 -21.52 22.05 31.03
C SER A 634 -23.07 22.15 31.07
N PRO A 635 -23.64 23.31 31.44
CA PRO A 635 -25.11 23.48 31.46
C PRO A 635 -25.76 23.21 30.10
N GLU A 636 -25.12 23.66 29.02
CA GLU A 636 -25.57 23.40 27.64
C GLU A 636 -25.69 21.90 27.37
N LEU A 637 -24.66 21.12 27.76
CA LEU A 637 -24.63 19.68 27.53
C LEU A 637 -25.63 18.95 28.43
N ARG A 638 -25.73 19.35 29.70
CA ARG A 638 -26.68 18.83 30.69
C ARG A 638 -28.10 18.94 30.17
N ASP A 639 -28.50 20.14 29.74
CA ASP A 639 -29.88 20.41 29.36
C ASP A 639 -30.28 19.62 28.09
N ILE A 640 -29.35 19.46 27.14
CA ILE A 640 -29.59 18.68 25.90
C ILE A 640 -29.68 17.18 26.22
N LEU A 641 -28.78 16.66 27.05
CA LEU A 641 -28.69 15.22 27.33
C LEU A 641 -29.74 14.74 28.32
N LEU A 642 -30.07 15.51 29.35
CA LEU A 642 -31.15 15.18 30.29
C LEU A 642 -32.52 15.27 29.63
N LYS A 643 -32.74 16.27 28.76
CA LYS A 643 -33.96 16.35 27.95
C LYS A 643 -34.09 15.17 26.99
N GLY A 644 -32.97 14.73 26.41
CA GLY A 644 -32.90 13.49 25.63
C GLY A 644 -33.25 12.24 26.46
N SER A 645 -32.75 12.14 27.71
CA SER A 645 -33.06 11.02 28.61
C SER A 645 -34.54 10.98 29.01
N ALA A 646 -35.14 12.14 29.28
CA ALA A 646 -36.56 12.24 29.65
C ALA A 646 -37.50 11.88 28.49
N GLU A 647 -37.12 12.19 27.24
CA GLU A 647 -37.87 11.75 26.06
C GLU A 647 -37.73 10.24 25.81
N GLU A 648 -36.59 9.62 26.17
CA GLU A 648 -36.36 8.18 26.04
C GLU A 648 -37.13 7.36 27.09
N GLY A 649 -37.14 7.81 28.35
CA GLY A 649 -37.93 7.16 29.41
C GLY A 649 -39.42 7.10 29.04
N LYS A 650 -39.96 8.21 28.53
CA LYS A 650 -41.34 8.28 28.03
C LYS A 650 -41.62 7.41 26.81
N ARG A 651 -40.59 7.00 26.05
CA ARG A 651 -40.77 6.17 24.86
C ARG A 651 -40.68 4.69 25.21
N ALA A 652 -39.80 4.33 26.14
CA ALA A 652 -39.73 2.99 26.71
C ALA A 652 -41.01 2.64 27.50
N GLU A 653 -41.56 3.59 28.28
CA GLU A 653 -42.85 3.44 28.97
C GLU A 653 -44.08 3.34 28.05
N VAL A 654 -43.92 3.65 26.75
CA VAL A 654 -45.00 3.56 25.74
C VAL A 654 -44.83 2.32 24.86
N GLU A 655 -43.65 1.69 24.89
CA GLU A 655 -43.36 0.44 24.17
C GLU A 655 -43.47 -0.82 25.07
N GLU A 656 -43.47 -0.67 26.41
CA GLU A 656 -44.03 -1.62 27.38
C GLU A 656 -45.56 -1.47 27.51
#